data_AF-A0A094CV34-F1
#
_entry.id   AF-A0A094CV34-F1
#
_cell.length_a   1.000
_cell.length_b   1.000
_cell.length_c   1.000
_cell.angle_alpha   90.00
_cell.angle_beta   90.00
_cell.angle_gamma   90.00
#
_symmetry.space_group_name_H-M   'P 1'
#
loop_
_entity.id
_entity.type
_entity.pdbx_description
1 polymer ?
#
loop_
_entity_poly.entity_id
_entity_poly.type
_entity_poly.pdbx_seq_one_letter_code
_entity_poly.pdbx_strand_id
1 'polypeptide(L)'
;MATMATKTTGRYYFDSLNSVQVEISRNGSVFFTLITSIADTHSGLHGLIAAAGIQHEVPALTYPSDTCNCVLAVNITDVLSSAQAVARAMLQHVTPGSIALITSMSGTIANRGLLCAAYNSSKAGVQQLGRSLAAEWGQEGIRANTISPGYVMTQMVEELFEEFLERREGWARQNMLGRLGKPGDLGGAGVLLMAGCTCKCGLKIRGRPDDDCVDLFGAAREWPSTSLNPMSLIIQITQATGLLLTASSFLPIAAAKTTAEWRELSIYQVLTDRFATTDGTSPTCGITEYCGGTWKGIENKLDYIQGMGFDAVWISPVVHNIDGETPAGHAYHGYWADNPYTLNDHFGTTDDLKSLSDALHGRGMSLMVDIVVNHFGSIQDSSSVDYSAYPSPFNDASAFHSPCAIDYKDQASIENCWVVTTPAPALPDVNTEDAAIYGALLDSVVDLVSNYSIDGIRLDTAKHVPLEALTQFQEAVGVFVTGEALDGDSAYVSGYQGPLDSAINYPLWYPLIKAFMGGSFDELSAMISTEATAFSDVNALTNFLDNHDQPRIASVAGDDEVRDKNAVTFLMFTSGIPMVYYGFEQRFSGAADPDNRETLWTSGYDTTTALYQHIAKLHEIRGVASNVTDKATYFSSNVAVLGTSSAYMAIKRGPIVAVVSNVGAAGTSDGFDVTGSKFASGDSVVDLLDCATTATVGDSGAFTSPSNNGEARIWIQAENKGSLCA
;
A
#
# COMPACT_ATOMS: atom_id res chain seq x y z
N MET A 1 15.57 20.89 33.17
CA MET A 1 16.56 19.81 33.33
C MET A 1 17.01 19.31 31.97
N ALA A 2 18.30 19.04 31.81
CA ALA A 2 18.87 18.33 30.67
C ALA A 2 19.56 17.06 31.15
N THR A 3 19.31 15.93 30.47
CA THR A 3 19.97 14.63 30.75
C THR A 3 20.89 14.28 29.58
N MET A 4 22.18 14.07 29.87
CA MET A 4 23.21 13.78 28.86
C MET A 4 23.68 12.33 28.92
N ALA A 5 24.18 11.79 27.81
CA ALA A 5 24.71 10.42 27.73
C ALA A 5 26.19 10.40 27.28
N THR A 6 27.05 9.73 28.06
CA THR A 6 28.47 9.48 27.72
C THR A 6 28.76 7.99 27.60
N LYS A 7 29.64 7.60 26.66
CA LYS A 7 30.03 6.20 26.40
C LYS A 7 31.35 5.86 27.10
N THR A 8 31.44 4.70 27.75
CA THR A 8 32.70 4.11 28.22
C THR A 8 33.05 2.93 27.30
N THR A 9 34.30 2.87 26.81
CA THR A 9 34.74 2.00 25.70
C THR A 9 34.53 0.49 25.93
N GLY A 10 33.82 -0.16 24.99
CA GLY A 10 33.60 -1.61 24.87
C GLY A 10 32.74 -1.91 23.63
N ARG A 11 32.90 -3.05 22.96
CA ARG A 11 32.37 -3.39 21.62
C ARG A 11 30.83 -3.34 21.52
N TYR A 12 30.31 -2.60 20.53
CA TYR A 12 28.97 -2.63 19.86
C TYR A 12 27.69 -3.08 20.62
N TYR A 13 27.70 -3.08 21.94
CA TYR A 13 26.52 -3.15 22.81
C TYR A 13 26.63 -2.03 23.85
N PHE A 14 25.50 -1.40 24.19
CA PHE A 14 25.43 -0.36 25.23
C PHE A 14 25.72 -0.99 26.61
N ASP A 15 26.98 -1.12 27.01
CA ASP A 15 27.31 -1.75 28.30
C ASP A 15 26.98 -0.85 29.52
N SER A 16 26.92 0.48 29.35
CA SER A 16 26.42 1.42 30.38
C SER A 16 26.15 2.82 29.80
N LEU A 17 25.08 3.46 30.28
CA LEU A 17 24.70 4.84 29.98
C LEU A 17 24.92 5.69 31.24
N ASN A 18 25.98 6.50 31.26
CA ASN A 18 26.18 7.46 32.35
C ASN A 18 25.37 8.72 32.05
N SER A 19 24.51 9.10 33.00
CA SER A 19 23.67 10.29 32.88
C SER A 19 24.05 11.39 33.87
N VAL A 20 24.09 12.63 33.37
CA VAL A 20 24.33 13.82 34.19
C VAL A 20 23.15 14.76 33.99
N GLN A 21 22.51 15.14 35.10
CA GLN A 21 21.41 16.11 35.12
C GLN A 21 21.93 17.50 35.45
N VAL A 22 21.58 18.49 34.61
CA VAL A 22 21.96 19.90 34.81
C VAL A 22 20.73 20.79 34.77
N GLU A 23 20.66 21.74 35.70
CA GLU A 23 19.69 22.83 35.72
C GLU A 23 20.21 24.03 34.93
N ILE A 24 19.38 24.58 34.05
CA ILE A 24 19.76 25.69 33.17
C ILE A 24 19.52 26.99 33.95
N SER A 25 20.58 27.56 34.51
CA SER A 25 20.53 28.94 35.03
C SER A 25 20.71 29.94 33.87
N ARG A 26 20.11 31.13 33.97
CA ARG A 26 20.09 32.19 32.92
C ARG A 26 21.47 32.73 32.49
N ASN A 27 22.57 32.13 32.93
CA ASN A 27 23.92 32.53 32.58
C ASN A 27 24.54 31.54 31.58
N GLY A 28 24.24 31.73 30.29
CA GLY A 28 24.63 30.82 29.21
C GLY A 28 26.14 30.51 29.14
N SER A 29 27.00 31.45 29.54
CA SER A 29 28.46 31.26 29.53
C SER A 29 28.95 30.14 30.47
N VAL A 30 28.32 30.01 31.64
CA VAL A 30 28.63 28.98 32.64
C VAL A 30 28.15 27.61 32.16
N PHE A 31 26.98 27.58 31.52
CA PHE A 31 26.40 26.36 30.97
C PHE A 31 27.27 25.78 29.84
N PHE A 32 27.71 26.58 28.87
CA PHE A 32 28.62 26.10 27.81
C PHE A 32 29.93 25.54 28.39
N THR A 33 30.54 26.23 29.36
CA THR A 33 31.79 25.79 29.98
C THR A 33 31.63 24.44 30.71
N LEU A 34 30.49 24.23 31.37
CA LEU A 34 30.17 22.98 32.04
C LEU A 34 29.98 21.82 31.04
N ILE A 35 29.24 22.04 29.94
CA ILE A 35 29.02 21.02 28.91
C ILE A 35 30.34 20.61 28.24
N THR A 36 31.20 21.58 27.90
CA THR A 36 32.53 21.31 27.36
C THR A 36 33.39 20.54 28.35
N SER A 37 33.40 20.92 29.63
CA SER A 37 34.16 20.18 30.66
C SER A 37 33.69 18.73 30.83
N ILE A 38 32.38 18.47 30.72
CA ILE A 38 31.83 17.10 30.77
C ILE A 38 32.27 16.31 29.53
N ALA A 39 32.19 16.92 28.35
CA ALA A 39 32.61 16.30 27.09
C ALA A 39 34.11 15.97 27.09
N ASP A 40 34.96 16.90 27.55
CA ASP A 40 36.40 16.70 27.70
C ASP A 40 36.73 15.54 28.64
N THR A 41 36.03 15.47 29.78
CA THR A 41 36.25 14.41 30.79
C THR A 41 35.88 13.03 30.26
N HIS A 42 34.88 12.94 29.38
CA HIS A 42 34.33 11.67 28.88
C HIS A 42 34.71 11.37 27.42
N SER A 43 35.64 12.13 26.84
CA SER A 43 36.08 11.97 25.44
C SER A 43 34.93 12.05 24.42
N GLY A 44 33.94 12.90 24.67
CA GLY A 44 32.81 13.16 23.77
C GLY A 44 31.43 12.98 24.40
N LEU A 45 30.41 13.55 23.76
CA LEU A 45 29.00 13.43 24.12
C LEU A 45 28.24 12.72 23.00
N HIS A 46 27.37 11.77 23.35
CA HIS A 46 26.68 10.92 22.38
C HIS A 46 25.18 11.21 22.28
N GLY A 47 24.62 11.94 23.25
CA GLY A 47 23.28 12.49 23.08
C GLY A 47 22.79 13.40 24.19
N LEU A 48 21.63 14.01 23.93
CA LEU A 48 20.94 14.96 24.80
C LEU A 48 19.44 14.69 24.81
N ILE A 49 18.83 14.67 26.00
CA ILE A 49 17.39 14.84 26.17
C ILE A 49 17.13 16.22 26.78
N ALA A 50 16.53 17.12 25.99
CA ALA A 50 16.20 18.47 26.40
C ALA A 50 14.73 18.55 26.85
N ALA A 51 14.52 18.64 28.17
CA ALA A 51 13.19 18.64 28.78
C ALA A 51 12.82 19.96 29.47
N ALA A 52 13.35 21.09 28.99
CA ALA A 52 12.99 22.41 29.53
C ALA A 52 11.55 22.77 29.12
N GLY A 53 10.75 23.20 30.10
CA GLY A 53 9.36 23.52 29.90
C GLY A 53 8.74 24.15 31.15
N ILE A 54 8.02 25.25 30.97
CA ILE A 54 7.08 25.82 31.94
C ILE A 54 5.73 26.05 31.29
N GLN A 55 4.67 26.00 32.09
CA GLN A 55 3.30 26.21 31.65
C GLN A 55 2.61 27.22 32.57
N HIS A 56 1.81 28.12 31.98
CA HIS A 56 0.91 29.01 32.72
C HIS A 56 -0.46 29.02 32.04
N GLU A 57 -1.50 28.71 32.82
CA GLU A 57 -2.90 28.74 32.39
C GLU A 57 -3.49 30.13 32.63
N VAL A 58 -3.66 30.90 31.54
CA VAL A 58 -4.23 32.25 31.58
C VAL A 58 -5.10 32.45 30.33
N PRO A 59 -6.32 33.00 30.44
CA PRO A 59 -7.13 33.34 29.27
C PRO A 59 -6.39 34.22 28.28
N ALA A 60 -6.53 33.95 26.98
CA ALA A 60 -5.80 34.67 25.93
C ALA A 60 -6.04 36.19 25.96
N LEU A 61 -7.24 36.64 26.35
CA LEU A 61 -7.59 38.06 26.43
C LEU A 61 -6.86 38.81 27.56
N THR A 62 -6.41 38.11 28.60
CA THR A 62 -5.80 38.71 29.79
C THR A 62 -4.38 38.21 30.03
N TYR A 63 -3.75 37.59 29.03
CA TYR A 63 -2.43 36.99 29.15
C TYR A 63 -1.34 38.07 29.31
N PRO A 64 -0.63 38.17 30.46
CA PRO A 64 0.41 39.17 30.64
C PRO A 64 1.58 38.95 29.67
N SER A 65 2.04 40.02 29.02
CA SER A 65 3.16 39.96 28.07
C SER A 65 4.42 39.36 28.68
N ASP A 66 4.71 39.71 29.94
CA ASP A 66 5.93 39.25 30.63
C ASP A 66 5.90 37.75 30.91
N THR A 67 4.72 37.22 31.27
CA THR A 67 4.51 35.77 31.44
C THR A 67 4.63 35.04 30.10
N CYS A 68 4.07 35.60 29.02
CA CYS A 68 4.17 35.02 27.68
C CYS A 68 5.63 34.95 27.21
N ASN A 69 6.37 36.05 27.38
CA ASN A 69 7.80 36.12 27.07
C ASN A 69 8.61 35.13 27.91
N CYS A 70 8.27 34.94 29.19
CA CYS A 70 8.91 33.96 30.05
C CYS A 70 8.71 32.52 29.52
N VAL A 71 7.47 32.16 29.15
CA VAL A 71 7.15 30.84 28.59
C VAL A 71 7.89 30.57 27.28
N LEU A 72 7.94 31.55 26.37
CA LEU A 72 8.67 31.40 25.10
C LEU A 72 10.19 31.33 25.31
N ALA A 73 10.74 32.13 26.23
CA ALA A 73 12.15 32.11 26.57
C ALA A 73 12.57 30.73 27.08
N VAL A 74 11.85 30.18 28.06
CA VAL A 74 12.20 28.88 28.64
C VAL A 74 11.93 27.73 27.65
N ASN A 75 10.76 27.72 27.02
CA ASN A 75 10.35 26.56 26.23
C ASN A 75 11.06 26.47 24.89
N ILE A 76 11.48 27.59 24.29
CA ILE A 76 12.16 27.61 23.00
C ILE A 76 13.64 27.97 23.16
N THR A 77 13.94 29.10 23.81
CA THR A 77 15.30 29.66 23.83
C THR A 77 16.26 28.79 24.65
N ASP A 78 15.82 28.30 25.82
CA ASP A 78 16.66 27.44 26.65
C ASP A 78 16.83 26.03 26.04
N VAL A 79 15.81 25.52 25.35
CA VAL A 79 15.88 24.25 24.59
C VAL A 79 16.88 24.36 23.45
N LEU A 80 16.81 25.43 22.66
CA LEU A 80 17.78 25.71 21.59
C LEU A 80 19.20 25.87 22.14
N SER A 81 19.36 26.65 23.21
CA SER A 81 20.67 26.88 23.84
C SER A 81 21.29 25.57 24.33
N SER A 82 20.48 24.68 24.89
CA SER A 82 20.90 23.35 25.33
C SER A 82 21.36 22.47 24.16
N ALA A 83 20.55 22.43 23.09
CA ALA A 83 20.88 21.68 21.88
C ALA A 83 22.16 22.21 21.21
N GLN A 84 22.33 23.53 21.14
CA GLN A 84 23.53 24.16 20.59
C GLN A 84 24.79 23.85 21.41
N ALA A 85 24.70 23.86 22.75
CA ALA A 85 25.83 23.54 23.61
C ALA A 85 26.33 22.11 23.40
N VAL A 86 25.42 21.15 23.37
CA VAL A 86 25.78 19.75 23.16
C VAL A 86 26.22 19.47 21.73
N ALA A 87 25.55 20.04 20.73
CA ALA A 87 25.96 19.89 19.33
C ALA A 87 27.37 20.45 19.09
N ARG A 88 27.72 21.61 19.66
CA ARG A 88 29.09 22.16 19.57
C ARG A 88 30.12 21.23 20.19
N ALA A 89 29.82 20.64 21.34
CA ALA A 89 30.71 19.67 21.98
C ALA A 89 30.85 18.38 21.13
N MET A 90 29.76 17.87 20.55
CA MET A 90 29.78 16.73 19.62
C MET A 90 30.70 16.98 18.41
N LEU A 91 30.60 18.16 17.80
CA LEU A 91 31.43 18.55 16.66
C LEU A 91 32.91 18.73 17.04
N GLN A 92 33.19 19.33 18.21
CA GLN A 92 34.55 19.51 18.72
C GLN A 92 35.29 18.16 18.92
N HIS A 93 34.57 17.13 19.36
CA HIS A 93 35.12 15.79 19.57
C HIS A 93 34.88 14.84 18.38
N VAL A 94 34.38 15.32 17.23
CA VAL A 94 34.07 14.53 16.03
C VAL A 94 33.22 13.29 16.37
N THR A 95 32.25 13.48 17.26
CA THR A 95 31.40 12.40 17.79
C THR A 95 30.00 12.49 17.19
N PRO A 96 29.53 11.47 16.44
CA PRO A 96 28.14 11.42 16.00
C PRO A 96 27.21 11.28 17.22
N GLY A 97 26.03 11.89 17.16
CA GLY A 97 25.16 11.98 18.33
C GLY A 97 23.68 12.09 18.02
N SER A 98 22.85 12.02 19.06
CA SER A 98 21.40 12.16 18.95
C SER A 98 20.84 13.14 19.98
N ILE A 99 19.94 14.01 19.55
CA ILE A 99 19.27 15.01 20.38
C ILE A 99 17.77 14.71 20.34
N ALA A 100 17.14 14.58 21.51
CA ALA A 100 15.70 14.44 21.67
C ALA A 100 15.13 15.64 22.45
N LEU A 101 14.22 16.37 21.83
CA LEU A 101 13.56 17.53 22.44
C LEU A 101 12.18 17.12 22.96
N ILE A 102 11.90 17.36 24.26
CA ILE A 102 10.59 17.09 24.85
C ILE A 102 9.63 18.25 24.55
N THR A 103 8.71 17.98 23.65
CA THR A 103 7.62 18.85 23.24
C THR A 103 6.34 18.52 24.03
N SER A 104 5.17 18.55 23.40
CA SER A 104 3.89 18.16 23.97
C SER A 104 2.91 17.85 22.83
N MET A 105 1.90 17.00 23.09
CA MET A 105 0.72 16.91 22.22
C MET A 105 0.10 18.28 21.93
N SER A 106 0.23 19.22 22.86
CA SER A 106 -0.26 20.60 22.77
C SER A 106 0.50 21.47 21.77
N GLY A 107 1.63 20.99 21.24
CA GLY A 107 2.27 21.59 20.07
C GLY A 107 1.55 21.28 18.76
N THR A 108 0.61 20.32 18.75
CA THR A 108 -0.15 19.90 17.57
C THR A 108 -1.68 20.10 17.75
N ILE A 109 -2.18 20.28 18.97
CA ILE A 109 -3.59 20.62 19.26
C ILE A 109 -3.73 21.70 20.33
N ALA A 110 -4.90 22.33 20.36
CA ALA A 110 -5.41 22.97 21.57
C ALA A 110 -6.06 21.92 22.48
N ASN A 111 -5.65 21.87 23.75
CA ASN A 111 -6.26 20.96 24.72
C ASN A 111 -7.61 21.54 25.19
N ARG A 112 -8.68 20.74 25.11
CA ARG A 112 -10.00 21.15 25.58
C ARG A 112 -9.95 21.42 27.09
N GLY A 113 -10.39 22.61 27.49
CA GLY A 113 -10.46 23.01 28.90
C GLY A 113 -9.15 23.50 29.53
N LEU A 114 -8.09 23.73 28.74
CA LEU A 114 -6.82 24.27 29.22
C LEU A 114 -6.47 25.57 28.47
N LEU A 115 -6.55 26.71 29.18
CA LEU A 115 -6.31 28.04 28.59
C LEU A 115 -4.81 28.37 28.59
N CYS A 116 -4.05 27.80 27.65
CA CYS A 116 -2.59 27.92 27.63
C CYS A 116 -2.01 28.23 26.24
N ALA A 117 -2.52 29.29 25.60
CA ALA A 117 -2.13 29.66 24.23
C ALA A 117 -0.61 29.80 24.05
N ALA A 118 0.08 30.52 24.95
CA ALA A 118 1.54 30.70 24.89
C ALA A 118 2.31 29.37 25.02
N TYR A 119 1.83 28.46 25.88
CA TYR A 119 2.43 27.13 26.04
C TYR A 119 2.29 26.29 24.77
N ASN A 120 1.09 26.22 24.20
CA ASN A 120 0.82 25.45 22.98
C ASN A 120 1.66 25.96 21.82
N SER A 121 1.68 27.28 21.60
CA SER A 121 2.53 27.93 20.61
C SER A 121 4.02 27.65 20.86
N SER A 122 4.47 27.68 22.12
CA SER A 122 5.87 27.40 22.45
C SER A 122 6.28 25.97 22.12
N LYS A 123 5.42 24.98 22.42
CA LYS A 123 5.70 23.56 22.16
C LYS A 123 5.60 23.23 20.66
N ALA A 124 4.73 23.92 19.91
CA ALA A 124 4.74 23.88 18.45
C ALA A 124 6.05 24.44 17.88
N GLY A 125 6.55 25.53 18.48
CA GLY A 125 7.87 26.10 18.19
C GLY A 125 9.00 25.10 18.39
N VAL A 126 8.99 24.31 19.46
CA VAL A 126 10.00 23.24 19.68
C VAL A 126 9.89 22.11 18.66
N GLN A 127 8.67 21.75 18.22
CA GLN A 127 8.49 20.75 17.15
C GLN A 127 9.12 21.21 15.83
N GLN A 128 8.90 22.48 15.45
CA GLN A 128 9.52 23.05 14.26
C GLN A 128 11.03 23.19 14.45
N LEU A 129 11.48 23.59 15.64
CA LEU A 129 12.90 23.67 15.96
C LEU A 129 13.58 22.30 15.75
N GLY A 130 12.99 21.21 16.23
CA GLY A 130 13.53 19.86 16.01
C GLY A 130 13.71 19.51 14.53
N ARG A 131 12.75 19.87 13.67
CA ARG A 131 12.86 19.68 12.22
C ARG A 131 14.00 20.51 11.60
N SER A 132 14.12 21.78 12.00
CA SER A 132 15.20 22.66 11.53
C SER A 132 16.57 22.14 11.95
N LEU A 133 16.74 21.74 13.22
CA LEU A 133 17.99 21.17 13.72
C LEU A 133 18.35 19.85 13.05
N ALA A 134 17.37 18.98 12.77
CA ALA A 134 17.60 17.73 12.06
C ALA A 134 18.10 17.96 10.63
N ALA A 135 17.52 18.95 9.93
CA ALA A 135 17.94 19.32 8.59
C ALA A 135 19.34 19.95 8.57
N GLU A 136 19.65 20.83 9.52
CA GLU A 136 20.93 21.53 9.59
C GLU A 136 22.08 20.63 10.06
N TRP A 137 21.88 19.80 11.09
CA TRP A 137 22.97 19.06 11.73
C TRP A 137 23.06 17.58 11.31
N GLY A 138 22.08 17.08 10.55
CA GLY A 138 22.08 15.71 10.04
C GLY A 138 23.28 15.40 9.15
N GLN A 139 23.77 16.39 8.39
CA GLN A 139 24.97 16.27 7.56
C GLN A 139 26.26 16.09 8.39
N GLU A 140 26.26 16.61 9.62
CA GLU A 140 27.36 16.51 10.58
C GLU A 140 27.27 15.24 11.45
N GLY A 141 26.34 14.32 11.15
CA GLY A 141 26.15 13.08 11.91
C GLY A 141 25.42 13.26 13.24
N ILE A 142 24.74 14.39 13.44
CA ILE A 142 23.92 14.68 14.63
C ILE A 142 22.44 14.58 14.25
N ARG A 143 21.72 13.63 14.85
CA ARG A 143 20.27 13.48 14.67
C ARG A 143 19.52 14.36 15.66
N ALA A 144 18.43 14.99 15.23
CA ALA A 144 17.52 15.71 16.12
C ALA A 144 16.10 15.17 15.97
N ASN A 145 15.47 14.85 17.10
CA ASN A 145 14.16 14.21 17.18
C ASN A 145 13.30 14.91 18.23
N THR A 146 11.98 14.72 18.18
CA THR A 146 11.06 15.29 19.16
C THR A 146 10.17 14.23 19.77
N ILE A 147 9.94 14.33 21.08
CA ILE A 147 8.95 13.52 21.80
C ILE A 147 7.80 14.46 22.16
N SER A 148 6.55 14.09 21.91
CA SER A 148 5.34 14.91 22.13
C SER A 148 4.40 14.21 23.11
N PRO A 149 4.71 14.17 24.42
CA PRO A 149 3.91 13.41 25.38
C PRO A 149 2.48 13.97 25.54
N GLY A 150 1.59 13.09 26.01
CA GLY A 150 0.28 13.44 26.53
C GLY A 150 0.37 13.90 27.99
N TYR A 151 -0.70 13.74 28.76
CA TYR A 151 -0.66 14.05 30.19
C TYR A 151 0.22 13.03 30.95
N VAL A 152 1.40 13.47 31.36
CA VAL A 152 2.36 12.67 32.14
C VAL A 152 2.47 13.26 33.54
N MET A 153 2.43 12.40 34.56
CA MET A 153 2.60 12.77 35.96
C MET A 153 4.02 13.27 36.20
N THR A 154 4.19 14.57 36.03
CA THR A 154 5.41 15.33 36.35
C THR A 154 5.10 16.22 37.53
N GLN A 155 6.13 16.75 38.20
CA GLN A 155 5.95 17.69 39.32
C GLN A 155 5.04 18.88 38.94
N MET A 156 5.15 19.38 37.69
CA MET A 156 4.28 20.45 37.16
C MET A 156 2.79 20.04 37.10
N VAL A 157 2.51 18.79 36.78
CA VAL A 157 1.14 18.25 36.72
C VAL A 157 0.62 17.93 38.11
N GLU A 158 1.49 17.51 39.04
CA GLU A 158 1.15 17.33 40.45
C GLU A 158 0.74 18.65 41.10
N GLU A 159 1.52 19.73 40.91
CA GLU A 159 1.20 21.07 41.39
C GLU A 159 -0.15 21.58 40.84
N LEU A 160 -0.48 21.26 39.58
CA LEU A 160 -1.76 21.61 38.97
C LEU A 160 -2.95 20.83 39.56
N PHE A 161 -2.74 19.60 40.03
CA PHE A 161 -3.78 18.80 40.70
C PHE A 161 -4.01 19.20 42.15
N GLU A 162 -3.05 19.87 42.79
CA GLU A 162 -3.28 20.50 44.10
C GLU A 162 -4.29 21.64 43.99
N GLU A 163 -4.29 22.38 42.88
CA GLU A 163 -5.22 23.48 42.62
C GLU A 163 -6.57 23.01 42.03
N PHE A 164 -6.56 21.98 41.17
CA PHE A 164 -7.74 21.46 40.47
C PHE A 164 -7.87 19.93 40.56
N LEU A 165 -8.27 19.44 41.73
CA LEU A 165 -8.35 18.00 42.07
C LEU A 165 -9.19 17.16 41.09
N GLU A 166 -10.29 17.72 40.58
CA GLU A 166 -11.20 17.07 39.62
C GLU A 166 -10.54 16.67 38.29
N ARG A 167 -9.47 17.37 37.90
CA ARG A 167 -8.75 17.12 36.64
C ARG A 167 -7.95 15.83 36.68
N ARG A 168 -7.58 15.34 37.87
CA ARG A 168 -6.83 14.09 38.03
C ARG A 168 -7.62 12.90 37.51
N GLU A 169 -8.90 12.82 37.83
CA GLU A 169 -9.80 11.76 37.35
C GLU A 169 -10.34 12.06 35.95
N GLY A 170 -10.56 13.32 35.60
CA GLY A 170 -11.02 13.72 34.27
C GLY A 170 -10.02 13.41 33.18
N TRP A 171 -8.74 13.76 33.37
CA TRP A 171 -7.69 13.53 32.38
C TRP A 171 -7.27 12.06 32.29
N ALA A 172 -7.37 11.31 33.39
CA ALA A 172 -7.16 9.86 33.36
C ALA A 172 -8.26 9.15 32.57
N ARG A 173 -9.52 9.57 32.69
CA ARG A 173 -10.66 9.01 31.92
C ARG A 173 -10.62 9.35 30.43
N GLN A 174 -9.98 10.46 30.08
CA GLN A 174 -9.75 10.85 28.69
C GLN A 174 -8.53 10.15 28.08
N ASN A 175 -7.82 9.31 28.83
CA ASN A 175 -6.75 8.48 28.33
C ASN A 175 -7.27 7.06 28.15
N MET A 176 -6.99 6.42 27.01
CA MET A 176 -7.42 5.05 26.69
C MET A 176 -6.98 4.01 27.72
N LEU A 177 -5.85 4.24 28.41
CA LEU A 177 -5.38 3.38 29.50
C LEU A 177 -6.05 3.65 30.85
N GLY A 178 -7.01 4.58 30.92
CA GLY A 178 -7.69 4.99 32.15
C GLY A 178 -6.78 5.60 33.22
N ARG A 179 -5.55 5.99 32.84
CA ARG A 179 -4.51 6.53 33.74
C ARG A 179 -3.68 7.60 33.06
N LEU A 180 -3.00 8.42 33.86
CA LEU A 180 -1.98 9.34 33.35
C LEU A 180 -0.69 8.59 33.03
N GLY A 181 0.08 9.10 32.05
CA GLY A 181 1.41 8.58 31.77
C GLY A 181 2.35 8.81 32.95
N LYS A 182 3.33 7.94 33.13
CA LYS A 182 4.42 8.11 34.09
C LYS A 182 5.69 8.54 33.34
N PRO A 183 6.65 9.24 33.98
CA PRO A 183 7.92 9.55 33.33
C PRO A 183 8.66 8.30 32.79
N GLY A 184 8.49 7.15 33.46
CA GLY A 184 9.01 5.86 33.00
C GLY A 184 8.42 5.39 31.66
N ASP A 185 7.19 5.76 31.33
CA ASP A 185 6.52 5.39 30.06
C ASP A 185 7.21 6.09 28.85
N LEU A 186 7.90 7.22 29.08
CA LEU A 186 8.69 7.91 28.06
C LEU A 186 10.14 7.41 27.98
N GLY A 187 10.59 6.58 28.92
CA GLY A 187 11.96 6.12 29.02
C GLY A 187 12.38 5.29 27.81
N GLY A 188 11.53 4.36 27.36
CA GLY A 188 11.79 3.52 26.19
C GLY A 188 11.95 4.34 24.91
N ALA A 189 11.04 5.30 24.67
CA ALA A 189 11.12 6.24 23.55
C ALA A 189 12.39 7.10 23.60
N GLY A 190 12.77 7.58 24.80
CA GLY A 190 14.02 8.31 25.00
C GLY A 190 15.25 7.46 24.65
N VAL A 191 15.31 6.22 25.12
CA VAL A 191 16.42 5.30 24.82
C VAL A 191 16.46 4.95 23.34
N LEU A 192 15.32 4.69 22.69
CA LEU A 192 15.24 4.40 21.26
C LEU A 192 15.82 5.55 20.42
N LEU A 193 15.44 6.80 20.72
CA LEU A 193 15.95 7.96 20.00
C LEU A 193 17.46 8.16 20.20
N MET A 194 17.97 7.77 21.37
CA MET A 194 19.37 7.89 21.74
C MET A 194 20.21 6.72 21.21
N ALA A 195 19.61 5.55 20.97
CA ALA A 195 20.24 4.40 20.34
C ALA A 195 20.60 4.72 18.88
N GLY A 196 21.74 4.22 18.41
CA GLY A 196 22.35 4.52 17.11
C GLY A 196 21.60 4.02 15.87
N CYS A 197 20.28 3.82 15.94
CA CYS A 197 19.47 3.45 14.79
C CYS A 197 19.50 4.59 13.76
N THR A 198 20.03 4.26 12.59
CA THR A 198 20.30 5.14 11.45
C THR A 198 19.02 5.58 10.75
N CYS A 199 18.24 6.46 11.37
CA CYS A 199 17.26 7.28 10.67
C CYS A 199 17.87 8.67 10.44
N LYS A 200 18.24 8.98 9.19
CA LYS A 200 18.76 10.30 8.79
C LYS A 200 17.66 11.37 8.63
N CYS A 201 16.42 11.07 8.99
CA CYS A 201 15.28 11.98 8.94
C CYS A 201 14.66 12.08 10.35
N GLY A 202 14.37 13.29 10.83
CA GLY A 202 13.90 13.53 12.19
C GLY A 202 12.61 12.78 12.53
N LEU A 203 12.66 11.94 13.56
CA LEU A 203 11.55 11.16 14.10
C LEU A 203 10.77 11.98 15.14
N LYS A 204 9.44 11.96 15.03
CA LYS A 204 8.50 12.57 16.00
C LYS A 204 7.75 11.45 16.71
N ILE A 205 8.03 11.25 18.00
CA ILE A 205 7.30 10.28 18.84
C ILE A 205 6.17 11.04 19.54
N ARG A 206 4.91 10.56 19.46
CA ARG A 206 3.73 11.21 20.06
C ARG A 206 3.20 10.39 21.22
N GLY A 207 2.75 11.05 22.28
CA GLY A 207 1.78 10.51 23.23
C GLY A 207 0.51 11.31 23.07
N ARG A 208 -0.54 10.71 22.49
CA ARG A 208 -1.89 11.26 22.52
C ARG A 208 -2.85 10.18 23.04
N PRO A 209 -4.05 10.59 23.51
CA PRO A 209 -5.09 9.68 23.98
C PRO A 209 -5.90 9.04 22.83
N ASP A 210 -5.42 9.13 21.59
CA ASP A 210 -5.99 8.45 20.44
C ASP A 210 -4.88 7.54 19.90
N ASP A 211 -5.19 6.25 19.97
CA ASP A 211 -4.60 5.05 19.35
C ASP A 211 -3.13 4.68 19.59
N ASP A 212 -3.01 3.38 19.91
CA ASP A 212 -1.89 2.45 19.85
C ASP A 212 -0.70 2.62 20.80
N CYS A 213 -0.86 1.97 21.95
CA CYS A 213 0.26 1.29 22.59
C CYS A 213 0.78 0.19 21.65
N VAL A 214 1.78 0.53 20.84
CA VAL A 214 2.65 -0.46 20.20
C VAL A 214 3.36 -1.23 21.31
N ASP A 215 2.80 -2.39 21.66
CA ASP A 215 3.35 -3.33 22.62
C ASP A 215 4.52 -4.08 21.97
N LEU A 216 5.67 -3.41 21.80
CA LEU A 216 6.94 -4.03 21.43
C LEU A 216 7.59 -4.68 22.66
N PHE A 217 6.91 -5.63 23.31
CA PHE A 217 7.50 -6.47 24.37
C PHE A 217 7.06 -7.94 24.28
N GLY A 218 7.25 -8.54 23.11
CA GLY A 218 7.26 -9.99 22.96
C GLY A 218 8.61 -10.63 23.25
N ALA A 219 9.22 -10.42 24.43
CA ALA A 219 10.26 -11.31 24.99
C ALA A 219 10.75 -10.82 26.37
N ALA A 220 10.04 -11.17 27.44
CA ALA A 220 10.62 -11.21 28.78
C ALA A 220 10.27 -12.56 29.43
N ARG A 221 10.97 -13.62 29.00
CA ARG A 221 11.11 -14.83 29.82
C ARG A 221 11.99 -14.48 31.02
N GLU A 222 11.48 -14.86 32.19
CA GLU A 222 12.11 -14.76 33.51
C GLU A 222 13.62 -15.02 33.51
N TRP A 223 14.40 -14.14 34.14
CA TRP A 223 15.75 -14.46 34.62
C TRP A 223 15.87 -14.12 36.11
N PRO A 224 16.35 -15.07 36.93
CA PRO A 224 16.43 -14.91 38.38
C PRO A 224 17.68 -14.13 38.80
N SER A 225 17.64 -13.75 40.07
CA SER A 225 18.63 -12.98 40.80
C SER A 225 19.98 -13.68 41.01
N THR A 226 21.00 -12.85 41.26
CA THR A 226 22.25 -13.11 42.01
C THR A 226 23.52 -13.68 41.32
N SER A 227 24.50 -12.78 41.17
CA SER A 227 25.86 -12.85 41.77
C SER A 227 27.06 -13.44 41.01
N LEU A 228 28.19 -12.70 41.17
CA LEU A 228 29.61 -13.09 41.24
C LEU A 228 30.49 -13.16 39.95
N ASN A 229 31.24 -12.06 39.77
CA ASN A 229 32.71 -11.93 39.63
C ASN A 229 33.54 -12.58 38.48
N PRO A 230 34.69 -11.97 38.13
CA PRO A 230 35.30 -12.04 36.80
C PRO A 230 36.51 -12.99 36.72
N MET A 231 36.78 -13.55 35.55
CA MET A 231 38.12 -14.05 35.21
C MET A 231 38.47 -13.80 33.74
N SER A 232 39.66 -13.24 33.57
CA SER A 232 40.37 -12.92 32.35
C SER A 232 40.61 -14.15 31.46
N LEU A 233 40.50 -14.00 30.14
CA LEU A 233 41.40 -14.72 29.24
C LEU A 233 41.70 -13.93 27.96
N ILE A 234 42.98 -14.00 27.63
CA ILE A 234 43.73 -13.21 26.67
C ILE A 234 43.46 -13.68 25.24
N ILE A 235 43.46 -12.69 24.35
CA ILE A 235 43.45 -12.73 22.89
C ILE A 235 44.50 -13.72 22.33
N GLN A 236 44.09 -14.55 21.37
CA GLN A 236 45.01 -15.00 20.31
C GLN A 236 44.42 -14.70 18.93
N ILE A 237 45.13 -13.81 18.26
CA ILE A 237 44.99 -13.42 16.86
C ILE A 237 45.61 -14.52 16.02
N THR A 238 44.89 -15.01 15.01
CA THR A 238 45.52 -15.65 13.85
C THR A 238 44.95 -15.03 12.59
N GLN A 239 45.85 -14.39 11.83
CA GLN A 239 45.60 -13.80 10.53
C GLN A 239 45.27 -14.90 9.50
N ALA A 240 44.23 -14.70 8.71
CA ALA A 240 44.15 -15.24 7.36
C ALA A 240 43.39 -14.24 6.49
N THR A 241 44.16 -13.52 5.68
CA THR A 241 43.73 -12.74 4.52
C THR A 241 42.96 -13.62 3.54
N GLY A 242 41.67 -13.37 3.40
CA GLY A 242 40.81 -13.92 2.36
C GLY A 242 39.78 -12.88 1.97
N LEU A 243 40.01 -12.24 0.82
CA LEU A 243 39.13 -11.26 0.21
C LEU A 243 37.83 -11.97 -0.24
N LEU A 244 36.75 -11.80 0.51
CA LEU A 244 35.39 -12.05 0.03
C LEU A 244 34.60 -10.75 0.21
N LEU A 245 34.47 -10.00 -0.89
CA LEU A 245 33.40 -9.01 -1.01
C LEU A 245 32.08 -9.79 -1.06
N THR A 246 31.45 -10.01 0.09
CA THR A 246 30.01 -10.21 0.12
C THR A 246 29.40 -8.81 0.13
N ALA A 247 28.99 -8.36 -1.06
CA ALA A 247 28.02 -7.28 -1.16
C ALA A 247 26.74 -7.79 -0.48
N SER A 248 26.56 -7.45 0.79
CA SER A 248 25.24 -7.52 1.41
C SER A 248 24.43 -6.42 0.74
N SER A 249 23.64 -6.81 -0.25
CA SER A 249 22.47 -6.09 -0.72
C SER A 249 21.59 -5.80 0.50
N PHE A 250 21.71 -4.59 1.05
CA PHE A 250 20.68 -4.04 1.89
C PHE A 250 19.46 -3.83 0.98
N LEU A 251 18.56 -4.80 0.94
CA LEU A 251 17.21 -4.59 0.44
C LEU A 251 16.62 -3.45 1.29
N PRO A 252 16.20 -2.33 0.68
CA PRO A 252 15.39 -1.36 1.40
C PRO A 252 14.11 -2.08 1.81
N ILE A 253 13.65 -1.86 3.05
CA ILE A 253 12.24 -2.07 3.36
C ILE A 253 11.51 -1.10 2.43
N ALA A 254 10.95 -1.62 1.33
CA ALA A 254 10.25 -0.81 0.36
C ALA A 254 9.06 -0.17 1.08
N ALA A 255 8.97 1.15 1.03
CA ALA A 255 7.72 1.81 1.37
C ALA A 255 6.65 1.30 0.38
N ALA A 256 5.42 1.09 0.87
CA ALA A 256 4.31 0.69 0.00
C ALA A 256 4.19 1.64 -1.20
N LYS A 257 3.96 1.06 -2.38
CA LYS A 257 3.86 1.83 -3.61
C LYS A 257 2.66 2.77 -3.55
N THR A 258 2.89 4.02 -3.92
CA THR A 258 1.84 5.03 -4.07
C THR A 258 0.94 4.71 -5.27
N THR A 259 -0.25 5.29 -5.31
CA THR A 259 -1.17 5.20 -6.45
C THR A 259 -0.50 5.58 -7.77
N ALA A 260 0.38 6.59 -7.77
CA ALA A 260 1.13 6.98 -8.94
C ALA A 260 2.10 5.91 -9.45
N GLU A 261 2.73 5.16 -8.54
CA GLU A 261 3.61 4.03 -8.90
C GLU A 261 2.80 2.82 -9.37
N TRP A 262 1.60 2.60 -8.83
CA TRP A 262 0.68 1.56 -9.30
C TRP A 262 0.20 1.76 -10.75
N ARG A 263 0.03 3.01 -11.20
CA ARG A 263 -0.29 3.34 -12.62
C ARG A 263 0.72 2.77 -13.61
N GLU A 264 1.96 2.56 -13.17
CA GLU A 264 3.05 2.08 -14.00
C GLU A 264 3.07 0.55 -14.15
N LEU A 265 2.38 -0.17 -13.27
CA LEU A 265 2.40 -1.63 -13.20
C LEU A 265 1.42 -2.25 -14.19
N SER A 266 1.52 -3.57 -14.32
CA SER A 266 0.51 -4.45 -14.93
C SER A 266 0.27 -5.63 -13.99
N ILE A 267 -0.98 -6.04 -13.88
CA ILE A 267 -1.44 -7.03 -12.89
C ILE A 267 -1.73 -8.35 -13.61
N TYR A 268 -1.24 -9.44 -13.04
CA TYR A 268 -1.65 -10.80 -13.41
C TYR A 268 -2.48 -11.39 -12.28
N GLN A 269 -3.79 -11.58 -12.52
CA GLN A 269 -4.71 -12.13 -11.53
C GLN A 269 -4.69 -13.66 -11.58
N VAL A 270 -4.49 -14.30 -10.43
CA VAL A 270 -4.50 -15.75 -10.28
C VAL A 270 -5.52 -16.20 -9.25
N LEU A 271 -6.19 -17.33 -9.51
CA LEU A 271 -6.91 -18.05 -8.46
C LEU A 271 -5.93 -19.03 -7.81
N THR A 272 -5.64 -18.85 -6.51
CA THR A 272 -4.55 -19.57 -5.83
C THR A 272 -4.67 -21.09 -5.99
N ASP A 273 -5.88 -21.63 -5.77
CA ASP A 273 -6.19 -23.05 -5.90
C ASP A 273 -6.00 -23.62 -7.32
N ARG A 274 -6.03 -22.78 -8.35
CA ARG A 274 -6.10 -23.21 -9.76
C ARG A 274 -4.84 -22.91 -10.56
N PHE A 275 -3.91 -22.15 -10.01
CA PHE A 275 -2.73 -21.69 -10.74
C PHE A 275 -1.59 -22.70 -10.75
N ALA A 276 -1.13 -23.15 -9.58
CA ALA A 276 0.02 -24.04 -9.45
C ALA A 276 0.06 -24.78 -8.11
N THR A 277 0.47 -26.05 -8.14
CA THR A 277 0.67 -26.91 -6.97
C THR A 277 2.12 -26.81 -6.46
N THR A 278 2.34 -27.04 -5.15
CA THR A 278 3.68 -26.98 -4.54
C THR A 278 4.67 -27.97 -5.17
N ASP A 279 4.22 -29.19 -5.46
CA ASP A 279 5.04 -30.28 -5.97
C ASP A 279 5.10 -30.34 -7.51
N GLY A 280 4.40 -29.43 -8.18
CA GLY A 280 4.31 -29.39 -9.65
C GLY A 280 3.45 -30.49 -10.25
N THR A 281 2.66 -31.20 -9.43
CA THR A 281 1.68 -32.18 -9.94
C THR A 281 0.50 -31.49 -10.63
N SER A 282 -0.24 -32.26 -11.43
CA SER A 282 -1.43 -31.80 -12.13
C SER A 282 -2.62 -32.65 -11.70
N PRO A 283 -3.14 -32.46 -10.48
CA PRO A 283 -4.27 -33.22 -9.97
C PRO A 283 -5.52 -32.97 -10.82
N THR A 284 -6.41 -33.96 -10.80
CA THR A 284 -7.79 -33.83 -11.31
C THR A 284 -8.73 -33.61 -10.14
N CYS A 285 -9.61 -32.65 -10.26
CA CYS A 285 -10.55 -32.18 -9.25
C CYS A 285 -11.87 -31.79 -9.95
N GLY A 286 -12.97 -31.74 -9.20
CA GLY A 286 -14.20 -31.08 -9.66
C GLY A 286 -14.01 -29.57 -9.79
N ILE A 287 -14.73 -28.93 -10.72
CA ILE A 287 -14.63 -27.48 -10.96
C ILE A 287 -15.04 -26.64 -9.73
N THR A 288 -15.81 -27.24 -8.81
CA THR A 288 -16.27 -26.63 -7.55
C THR A 288 -15.57 -27.22 -6.31
N GLU A 289 -14.49 -27.99 -6.49
CA GLU A 289 -13.68 -28.56 -5.41
C GLU A 289 -12.35 -27.82 -5.28
N TYR A 290 -11.66 -28.01 -4.14
CA TYR A 290 -10.25 -27.65 -4.03
C TYR A 290 -9.40 -28.55 -4.92
N CYS A 291 -8.60 -27.93 -5.77
CA CYS A 291 -7.69 -28.58 -6.71
C CYS A 291 -6.25 -28.66 -6.20
N GLY A 292 -5.91 -27.94 -5.12
CA GLY A 292 -4.63 -28.07 -4.43
C GLY A 292 -3.56 -27.06 -4.88
N GLY A 293 -3.96 -25.97 -5.52
CA GLY A 293 -3.07 -24.84 -5.79
C GLY A 293 -2.69 -24.09 -4.51
N THR A 294 -1.48 -23.54 -4.47
CA THR A 294 -0.85 -23.02 -3.24
C THR A 294 -0.01 -21.77 -3.50
N TRP A 295 0.29 -21.00 -2.45
CA TRP A 295 1.23 -19.87 -2.55
C TRP A 295 2.63 -20.32 -2.98
N LYS A 296 3.09 -21.46 -2.49
CA LYS A 296 4.39 -22.01 -2.91
C LYS A 296 4.39 -22.43 -4.38
N GLY A 297 3.27 -22.95 -4.87
CA GLY A 297 3.08 -23.21 -6.29
C GLY A 297 3.18 -21.94 -7.14
N ILE A 298 2.55 -20.84 -6.72
CA ILE A 298 2.67 -19.53 -7.38
C ILE A 298 4.14 -19.09 -7.40
N GLU A 299 4.82 -19.16 -6.25
CA GLU A 299 6.24 -18.80 -6.13
C GLU A 299 7.12 -19.57 -7.13
N ASN A 300 6.89 -20.88 -7.27
CA ASN A 300 7.60 -21.75 -8.20
C ASN A 300 7.36 -21.40 -9.68
N LYS A 301 6.33 -20.60 -9.99
CA LYS A 301 5.92 -20.21 -11.34
C LYS A 301 6.05 -18.71 -11.61
N LEU A 302 6.75 -17.96 -10.76
CA LEU A 302 7.00 -16.53 -11.01
C LEU A 302 7.76 -16.27 -12.31
N ASP A 303 8.63 -17.18 -12.77
CA ASP A 303 9.30 -17.05 -14.08
C ASP A 303 8.30 -17.05 -15.25
N TYR A 304 7.19 -17.79 -15.13
CA TYR A 304 6.14 -17.83 -16.14
C TYR A 304 5.41 -16.49 -16.25
N ILE A 305 5.07 -15.90 -15.11
CA ILE A 305 4.40 -14.59 -15.01
C ILE A 305 5.33 -13.48 -15.49
N GLN A 306 6.56 -13.45 -14.95
CA GLN A 306 7.56 -12.43 -15.29
C GLN A 306 8.03 -12.54 -16.74
N GLY A 307 8.00 -13.74 -17.34
CA GLY A 307 8.29 -13.93 -18.76
C GLY A 307 7.30 -13.23 -19.70
N MET A 308 6.08 -12.94 -19.25
CA MET A 308 5.12 -12.08 -19.97
C MET A 308 5.33 -10.59 -19.69
N GLY A 309 6.17 -10.23 -18.71
CA GLY A 309 6.46 -8.83 -18.34
C GLY A 309 5.54 -8.23 -17.27
N PHE A 310 4.75 -9.03 -16.56
CA PHE A 310 3.92 -8.51 -15.46
C PHE A 310 4.75 -8.10 -14.25
N ASP A 311 4.34 -7.00 -13.61
CA ASP A 311 5.04 -6.40 -12.47
C ASP A 311 4.28 -6.59 -11.14
N ALA A 312 3.05 -7.11 -11.17
CA ALA A 312 2.25 -7.37 -9.99
C ALA A 312 1.44 -8.67 -10.13
N VAL A 313 1.24 -9.38 -9.02
CA VAL A 313 0.39 -10.58 -8.96
C VAL A 313 -0.74 -10.31 -7.98
N TRP A 314 -1.98 -10.43 -8.45
CA TRP A 314 -3.18 -10.41 -7.63
C TRP A 314 -3.60 -11.85 -7.32
N ILE A 315 -3.56 -12.24 -6.04
CA ILE A 315 -3.97 -13.56 -5.56
C ILE A 315 -5.34 -13.53 -4.87
N SER A 316 -6.01 -14.69 -4.82
CA SER A 316 -7.27 -14.91 -4.07
C SER A 316 -7.18 -14.48 -2.59
N PRO A 317 -8.32 -14.28 -1.90
CA PRO A 317 -8.30 -13.97 -0.48
C PRO A 317 -7.59 -15.04 0.33
N VAL A 318 -6.80 -14.61 1.31
CA VAL A 318 -5.84 -15.47 2.02
C VAL A 318 -6.33 -15.95 3.38
N VAL A 319 -7.43 -15.39 3.87
CA VAL A 319 -8.00 -15.73 5.19
C VAL A 319 -8.72 -17.08 5.17
N HIS A 320 -8.86 -17.69 6.33
CA HIS A 320 -9.52 -18.98 6.48
C HIS A 320 -10.99 -18.89 6.04
N ASN A 321 -11.44 -19.96 5.40
CA ASN A 321 -12.75 -20.07 4.79
C ASN A 321 -13.55 -21.21 5.43
N ILE A 322 -14.86 -21.22 5.20
CA ILE A 322 -15.71 -22.32 5.66
C ILE A 322 -15.24 -23.68 5.16
N ASP A 323 -15.17 -24.63 6.08
CA ASP A 323 -14.93 -26.04 5.78
C ASP A 323 -16.25 -26.77 5.53
N GLY A 324 -16.34 -27.42 4.36
CA GLY A 324 -17.45 -28.31 4.02
C GLY A 324 -18.02 -28.06 2.62
N GLU A 325 -18.71 -29.08 2.12
CA GLU A 325 -19.40 -29.01 0.84
C GLU A 325 -20.74 -28.29 1.01
N THR A 326 -20.95 -27.26 0.19
CA THR A 326 -22.22 -26.55 0.07
C THR A 326 -22.91 -26.94 -1.25
N PRO A 327 -24.20 -26.62 -1.45
CA PRO A 327 -24.84 -26.73 -2.76
C PRO A 327 -24.10 -26.02 -3.91
N ALA A 328 -23.28 -25.00 -3.61
CA ALA A 328 -22.44 -24.28 -4.57
C ALA A 328 -21.01 -24.84 -4.67
N GLY A 329 -20.66 -25.88 -3.89
CA GLY A 329 -19.34 -26.47 -3.81
C GLY A 329 -18.53 -26.03 -2.59
N HIS A 330 -17.21 -26.00 -2.74
CA HIS A 330 -16.25 -25.65 -1.69
C HIS A 330 -15.74 -24.21 -1.85
N ALA A 331 -15.22 -23.64 -0.77
CA ALA A 331 -14.69 -22.27 -0.72
C ALA A 331 -13.31 -22.08 -1.39
N TYR A 332 -12.98 -22.84 -2.43
CA TYR A 332 -11.64 -22.85 -3.07
C TYR A 332 -11.21 -21.50 -3.66
N HIS A 333 -12.17 -20.60 -3.88
CA HIS A 333 -11.94 -19.26 -4.40
C HIS A 333 -11.53 -18.26 -3.30
N GLY A 334 -11.78 -18.55 -2.02
CA GLY A 334 -11.37 -17.73 -0.87
C GLY A 334 -12.37 -16.69 -0.37
N TYR A 335 -13.54 -16.55 -1.00
CA TYR A 335 -14.53 -15.49 -0.71
C TYR A 335 -15.56 -15.83 0.39
N TRP A 336 -15.48 -17.00 1.01
CA TRP A 336 -16.41 -17.43 2.08
C TRP A 336 -15.68 -17.51 3.42
N ALA A 337 -15.05 -16.39 3.79
CA ALA A 337 -14.24 -16.27 5.00
C ALA A 337 -15.07 -16.53 6.26
N ASP A 338 -14.54 -17.31 7.20
CA ASP A 338 -15.16 -17.56 8.51
C ASP A 338 -14.29 -17.11 9.67
N ASN A 339 -12.97 -16.95 9.44
CA ASN A 339 -12.04 -16.45 10.43
C ASN A 339 -11.00 -15.50 9.80
N PRO A 340 -11.13 -14.18 10.03
CA PRO A 340 -10.22 -13.18 9.45
C PRO A 340 -8.83 -13.17 10.10
N TYR A 341 -8.65 -13.84 11.24
CA TYR A 341 -7.39 -13.83 12.01
C TYR A 341 -6.45 -14.98 11.66
N THR A 342 -6.91 -15.92 10.83
CA THR A 342 -6.13 -17.09 10.41
C THR A 342 -6.09 -17.20 8.89
N LEU A 343 -5.01 -17.77 8.37
CA LEU A 343 -4.85 -18.02 6.94
C LEU A 343 -5.59 -19.30 6.49
N ASN A 344 -5.93 -19.36 5.20
CA ASN A 344 -6.46 -20.56 4.55
C ASN A 344 -5.38 -21.62 4.43
N ASP A 345 -5.55 -22.74 5.13
CA ASP A 345 -4.57 -23.82 5.21
C ASP A 345 -4.49 -24.66 3.93
N HIS A 346 -5.50 -24.62 3.05
CA HIS A 346 -5.43 -25.21 1.71
C HIS A 346 -4.39 -24.53 0.82
N PHE A 347 -4.12 -23.23 1.02
CA PHE A 347 -3.18 -22.48 0.19
C PHE A 347 -1.74 -22.55 0.70
N GLY A 348 -1.55 -22.91 1.98
CA GLY A 348 -0.24 -23.12 2.59
C GLY A 348 -0.14 -22.56 4.00
N THR A 349 1.10 -22.34 4.44
CA THR A 349 1.41 -21.81 5.77
C THR A 349 1.68 -20.31 5.75
N THR A 350 1.76 -19.70 6.94
CA THR A 350 2.19 -18.29 7.08
C THR A 350 3.57 -18.04 6.46
N ASP A 351 4.47 -19.03 6.57
CA ASP A 351 5.81 -18.93 5.99
C ASP A 351 5.76 -18.99 4.45
N ASP A 352 4.81 -19.74 3.87
CA ASP A 352 4.65 -19.81 2.41
C ASP A 352 4.14 -18.49 1.81
N LEU A 353 3.17 -17.83 2.45
CA LEU A 353 2.68 -16.52 1.99
C LEU A 353 3.78 -15.46 2.09
N LYS A 354 4.55 -15.47 3.19
CA LYS A 354 5.69 -14.57 3.36
C LYS A 354 6.80 -14.85 2.34
N SER A 355 7.09 -16.12 2.08
CA SER A 355 8.06 -16.54 1.06
C SER A 355 7.64 -16.08 -0.34
N LEU A 356 6.35 -16.15 -0.68
CA LEU A 356 5.83 -15.62 -1.94
C LEU A 356 6.01 -14.10 -2.04
N SER A 357 5.69 -13.36 -0.97
CA SER A 357 5.89 -11.91 -0.90
C SER A 357 7.37 -11.53 -1.09
N ASP A 358 8.28 -12.16 -0.32
CA ASP A 358 9.72 -11.95 -0.44
C ASP A 358 10.26 -12.28 -1.85
N ALA A 359 9.73 -13.33 -2.49
CA ALA A 359 10.12 -13.73 -3.83
C ALA A 359 9.64 -12.74 -4.92
N LEU A 360 8.43 -12.19 -4.77
CA LEU A 360 7.92 -11.12 -5.64
C LEU A 360 8.78 -9.86 -5.50
N HIS A 361 9.01 -9.39 -4.27
CA HIS A 361 9.85 -8.21 -4.02
C HIS A 361 11.29 -8.40 -4.48
N GLY A 362 11.86 -9.60 -4.30
CA GLY A 362 13.19 -9.95 -4.81
C GLY A 362 13.32 -9.85 -6.33
N ARG A 363 12.19 -9.90 -7.05
CA ARG A 363 12.07 -9.74 -8.51
C ARG A 363 11.64 -8.33 -8.93
N GLY A 364 11.43 -7.42 -7.98
CA GLY A 364 10.88 -6.09 -8.22
C GLY A 364 9.38 -6.08 -8.55
N MET A 365 8.68 -7.19 -8.29
CA MET A 365 7.24 -7.33 -8.48
C MET A 365 6.49 -6.96 -7.19
N SER A 366 5.18 -6.70 -7.32
CA SER A 366 4.29 -6.32 -6.21
C SER A 366 3.27 -7.42 -5.91
N LEU A 367 2.95 -7.60 -4.62
CA LEU A 367 1.90 -8.50 -4.17
C LEU A 367 0.59 -7.72 -3.96
N MET A 368 -0.44 -8.07 -4.72
CA MET A 368 -1.81 -7.63 -4.48
C MET A 368 -2.63 -8.78 -3.90
N VAL A 369 -3.36 -8.52 -2.82
CA VAL A 369 -4.21 -9.52 -2.16
C VAL A 369 -5.67 -9.11 -2.26
N ASP A 370 -6.52 -10.07 -2.56
CA ASP A 370 -7.97 -9.89 -2.52
C ASP A 370 -8.49 -9.89 -1.08
N ILE A 371 -9.35 -8.94 -0.72
CA ILE A 371 -9.88 -8.79 0.63
C ILE A 371 -11.40 -8.62 0.56
N VAL A 372 -12.10 -9.38 1.39
CA VAL A 372 -13.54 -9.25 1.61
C VAL A 372 -13.76 -8.62 2.99
N VAL A 373 -14.45 -7.48 3.04
CA VAL A 373 -14.89 -6.88 4.31
C VAL A 373 -16.40 -6.85 4.48
N ASN A 374 -17.14 -7.19 3.42
CA ASN A 374 -18.60 -7.13 3.41
C ASN A 374 -19.25 -8.24 4.23
N HIS A 375 -18.79 -9.48 4.07
CA HIS A 375 -19.51 -10.64 4.57
C HIS A 375 -18.58 -11.76 5.04
N PHE A 376 -19.13 -12.65 5.87
CA PHE A 376 -18.55 -13.94 6.20
C PHE A 376 -19.27 -15.05 5.41
N GLY A 377 -18.74 -16.27 5.41
CA GLY A 377 -19.35 -17.46 4.83
C GLY A 377 -20.05 -18.33 5.86
N SER A 378 -21.13 -19.01 5.47
CA SER A 378 -21.80 -20.04 6.27
C SER A 378 -22.25 -21.20 5.39
N ILE A 379 -21.94 -22.44 5.78
CA ILE A 379 -22.47 -23.66 5.10
C ILE A 379 -23.98 -23.85 5.29
N GLN A 380 -24.64 -22.99 6.07
CA GLN A 380 -26.06 -23.05 6.39
C GLN A 380 -26.82 -21.89 5.73
N ASP A 381 -28.12 -22.06 5.52
CA ASP A 381 -29.00 -20.95 5.11
C ASP A 381 -29.05 -19.87 6.20
N SER A 382 -29.39 -18.64 5.78
CA SER A 382 -29.50 -17.46 6.65
C SER A 382 -30.33 -17.66 7.93
N SER A 383 -31.36 -18.51 7.89
CA SER A 383 -32.21 -18.78 9.06
C SER A 383 -31.57 -19.65 10.14
N SER A 384 -30.47 -20.33 9.82
CA SER A 384 -29.84 -21.34 10.68
C SER A 384 -28.37 -21.04 11.00
N VAL A 385 -27.82 -19.91 10.54
CA VAL A 385 -26.41 -19.55 10.74
C VAL A 385 -26.01 -19.67 12.22
N ASP A 386 -24.96 -20.44 12.47
CA ASP A 386 -24.35 -20.58 13.79
C ASP A 386 -23.22 -19.57 13.96
N TYR A 387 -23.58 -18.37 14.45
CA TYR A 387 -22.61 -17.31 14.70
C TYR A 387 -21.55 -17.69 15.73
N SER A 388 -21.81 -18.66 16.62
CA SER A 388 -20.85 -19.06 17.65
C SER A 388 -19.61 -19.77 17.09
N ALA A 389 -19.67 -20.19 15.82
CA ALA A 389 -18.53 -20.76 15.10
C ALA A 389 -17.48 -19.71 14.69
N TYR A 390 -17.87 -18.44 14.58
CA TYR A 390 -16.96 -17.35 14.22
C TYR A 390 -16.11 -16.91 15.42
N PRO A 391 -14.91 -16.34 15.20
CA PRO A 391 -14.11 -15.75 16.27
C PRO A 391 -14.75 -14.48 16.81
N SER A 392 -14.47 -14.15 18.07
CA SER A 392 -14.87 -12.87 18.66
C SER A 392 -14.18 -11.69 17.95
N PRO A 393 -14.86 -10.55 17.69
CA PRO A 393 -16.21 -10.18 18.14
C PRO A 393 -17.37 -10.62 17.22
N PHE A 394 -17.10 -11.39 16.16
CA PHE A 394 -18.10 -11.86 15.19
C PHE A 394 -18.91 -13.08 15.67
N ASN A 395 -18.69 -13.51 16.92
CA ASN A 395 -19.29 -14.71 17.47
C ASN A 395 -20.75 -14.53 17.97
N ASP A 396 -21.40 -13.42 17.59
CA ASP A 396 -22.77 -13.06 17.93
C ASP A 396 -23.49 -12.48 16.70
N ALA A 397 -24.80 -12.72 16.61
CA ALA A 397 -25.62 -12.21 15.52
C ALA A 397 -25.63 -10.67 15.43
N SER A 398 -25.37 -9.94 16.52
CA SER A 398 -25.30 -8.47 16.50
C SER A 398 -24.16 -7.90 15.67
N ALA A 399 -23.14 -8.72 15.37
CA ALA A 399 -22.02 -8.35 14.50
C ALA A 399 -22.43 -8.31 13.01
N PHE A 400 -23.65 -8.73 12.67
CA PHE A 400 -24.13 -8.83 11.31
C PHE A 400 -25.49 -8.14 11.15
N HIS A 401 -25.77 -7.66 9.93
CA HIS A 401 -27.09 -7.19 9.58
C HIS A 401 -28.12 -8.31 9.59
N SER A 402 -29.38 -7.95 9.81
CA SER A 402 -30.47 -8.92 9.73
C SER A 402 -30.64 -9.42 8.28
N PRO A 403 -30.83 -10.72 8.05
CA PRO A 403 -30.92 -11.26 6.69
C PRO A 403 -32.13 -10.71 5.94
N CYS A 404 -31.86 -10.11 4.78
CA CYS A 404 -32.85 -9.63 3.83
C CYS A 404 -32.35 -9.83 2.39
N ALA A 405 -33.26 -9.79 1.43
CA ALA A 405 -32.90 -9.83 0.02
C ALA A 405 -32.61 -8.41 -0.48
N ILE A 406 -31.54 -8.26 -1.27
CA ILE A 406 -31.13 -6.97 -1.83
C ILE A 406 -32.15 -6.46 -2.86
N ASP A 407 -32.63 -5.22 -2.67
CA ASP A 407 -33.25 -4.43 -3.74
C ASP A 407 -32.20 -3.55 -4.41
N TYR A 408 -31.77 -3.93 -5.62
CA TYR A 408 -30.75 -3.21 -6.40
C TYR A 408 -31.17 -1.81 -6.88
N LYS A 409 -32.36 -1.33 -6.51
CA LYS A 409 -32.81 0.06 -6.74
C LYS A 409 -32.65 0.94 -5.51
N ASP A 410 -32.32 0.36 -4.36
CA ASP A 410 -32.13 1.05 -3.09
C ASP A 410 -30.72 0.82 -2.58
N GLN A 411 -29.89 1.86 -2.62
CA GLN A 411 -28.50 1.78 -2.19
C GLN A 411 -28.38 1.31 -0.72
N ALA A 412 -29.30 1.73 0.16
CA ALA A 412 -29.28 1.27 1.54
C ALA A 412 -29.56 -0.24 1.65
N SER A 413 -30.38 -0.80 0.74
CA SER A 413 -30.60 -2.24 0.69
C SER A 413 -29.41 -2.99 0.11
N ILE A 414 -28.67 -2.40 -0.83
CA ILE A 414 -27.43 -2.98 -1.38
C ILE A 414 -26.36 -3.08 -0.29
N GLU A 415 -26.32 -2.09 0.61
CA GLU A 415 -25.32 -1.97 1.68
C GLU A 415 -25.65 -2.76 2.96
N ASN A 416 -26.92 -3.12 3.20
CA ASN A 416 -27.35 -3.69 4.49
C ASN A 416 -28.05 -5.06 4.38
N CYS A 417 -28.22 -5.59 3.17
CA CYS A 417 -28.82 -6.91 2.96
C CYS A 417 -27.79 -7.91 2.45
N TRP A 418 -28.00 -9.18 2.82
CA TRP A 418 -27.07 -10.25 2.52
C TRP A 418 -27.05 -10.55 1.03
N VAL A 419 -25.84 -10.67 0.47
CA VAL A 419 -25.62 -11.02 -0.94
C VAL A 419 -26.23 -12.37 -1.29
N VAL A 420 -26.08 -13.37 -0.40
CA VAL A 420 -26.73 -14.68 -0.54
C VAL A 420 -27.37 -15.07 0.79
N THR A 421 -28.66 -15.40 0.75
CA THR A 421 -29.42 -15.85 1.94
C THR A 421 -29.78 -17.32 1.88
N THR A 422 -30.07 -17.85 0.70
CA THR A 422 -30.46 -19.24 0.42
C THR A 422 -30.41 -19.51 -1.10
N PRO A 423 -30.12 -20.74 -1.55
CA PRO A 423 -29.60 -21.85 -0.75
C PRO A 423 -28.20 -21.54 -0.23
N ALA A 424 -27.74 -22.29 0.78
CA ALA A 424 -26.39 -22.23 1.29
C ALA A 424 -25.33 -22.31 0.15
N PRO A 425 -24.18 -21.63 0.29
CA PRO A 425 -23.75 -20.90 1.48
C PRO A 425 -24.45 -19.55 1.62
N ALA A 426 -24.90 -19.24 2.84
CA ALA A 426 -25.33 -17.89 3.14
C ALA A 426 -24.11 -17.01 3.41
N LEU A 427 -24.23 -15.72 3.14
CA LEU A 427 -23.18 -14.73 3.34
C LEU A 427 -23.63 -13.70 4.39
N PRO A 428 -23.44 -13.99 5.70
CA PRO A 428 -23.71 -13.03 6.77
C PRO A 428 -23.02 -11.69 6.53
N ASP A 429 -23.83 -10.66 6.34
CA ASP A 429 -23.39 -9.30 6.03
C ASP A 429 -22.93 -8.58 7.30
N VAL A 430 -21.68 -8.13 7.34
CA VAL A 430 -21.06 -7.53 8.53
C VAL A 430 -21.70 -6.18 8.81
N ASN A 431 -22.01 -5.92 10.08
CA ASN A 431 -22.53 -4.63 10.54
C ASN A 431 -21.39 -3.59 10.57
N THR A 432 -21.12 -2.98 9.42
CA THR A 432 -20.02 -2.02 9.23
C THR A 432 -20.21 -0.71 10.00
N GLU A 433 -21.42 -0.43 10.46
CA GLU A 433 -21.80 0.74 11.23
C GLU A 433 -21.45 0.62 12.72
N ASP A 434 -21.26 -0.61 13.22
CA ASP A 434 -20.71 -0.83 14.55
C ASP A 434 -19.18 -0.69 14.52
N ALA A 435 -18.70 0.45 15.04
CA ALA A 435 -17.29 0.79 15.05
C ALA A 435 -16.39 -0.26 15.73
N ALA A 436 -16.90 -1.04 16.70
CA ALA A 436 -16.10 -2.08 17.35
C ALA A 436 -15.98 -3.33 16.46
N ILE A 437 -17.06 -3.67 15.75
CA ILE A 437 -17.09 -4.81 14.82
C ILE A 437 -16.23 -4.49 13.58
N TYR A 438 -16.48 -3.34 12.95
CA TYR A 438 -15.73 -2.93 11.77
C TYR A 438 -14.26 -2.65 12.11
N GLY A 439 -13.97 -2.00 13.24
CA GLY A 439 -12.60 -1.80 13.72
C GLY A 439 -11.82 -3.11 13.88
N ALA A 440 -12.44 -4.14 14.49
CA ALA A 440 -11.80 -5.45 14.63
C ALA A 440 -11.52 -6.16 13.29
N LEU A 441 -12.36 -5.92 12.27
CA LEU A 441 -12.12 -6.41 10.91
C LEU A 441 -11.01 -5.62 10.23
N LEU A 442 -11.01 -4.29 10.33
CA LEU A 442 -9.96 -3.42 9.80
C LEU A 442 -8.59 -3.76 10.39
N ASP A 443 -8.50 -3.93 11.71
CA ASP A 443 -7.26 -4.31 12.40
C ASP A 443 -6.69 -5.62 11.85
N SER A 444 -7.56 -6.61 11.57
CA SER A 444 -7.13 -7.88 10.97
C SER A 444 -6.51 -7.69 9.58
N VAL A 445 -7.04 -6.76 8.78
CA VAL A 445 -6.52 -6.46 7.43
C VAL A 445 -5.23 -5.65 7.54
N VAL A 446 -5.13 -4.69 8.47
CA VAL A 446 -3.89 -3.94 8.73
C VAL A 446 -2.77 -4.87 9.17
N ASP A 447 -3.07 -5.80 10.07
CA ASP A 447 -2.13 -6.85 10.49
C ASP A 447 -1.71 -7.72 9.31
N LEU A 448 -2.64 -8.12 8.44
CA LEU A 448 -2.33 -8.90 7.24
C LEU A 448 -1.38 -8.13 6.31
N VAL A 449 -1.67 -6.85 6.02
CA VAL A 449 -0.83 -5.99 5.17
C VAL A 449 0.58 -5.87 5.74
N SER A 450 0.70 -5.58 7.04
CA SER A 450 1.98 -5.42 7.72
C SER A 450 2.78 -6.74 7.79
N ASN A 451 2.13 -7.84 8.19
CA ASN A 451 2.81 -9.12 8.43
C ASN A 451 3.34 -9.76 7.15
N TYR A 452 2.64 -9.59 6.03
CA TYR A 452 2.99 -10.19 4.74
C TYR A 452 3.51 -9.18 3.71
N SER A 453 3.71 -7.91 4.11
CA SER A 453 4.23 -6.85 3.23
C SER A 453 3.43 -6.72 1.92
N ILE A 454 2.10 -6.66 2.04
CA ILE A 454 1.20 -6.52 0.90
C ILE A 454 1.34 -5.11 0.30
N ASP A 455 1.47 -4.99 -1.02
CA ASP A 455 1.70 -3.72 -1.70
C ASP A 455 0.40 -3.03 -2.15
N GLY A 456 -0.67 -3.81 -2.29
CA GLY A 456 -1.98 -3.32 -2.72
C GLY A 456 -3.10 -4.32 -2.46
N ILE A 457 -4.34 -3.84 -2.48
CA ILE A 457 -5.54 -4.63 -2.18
C ILE A 457 -6.50 -4.51 -3.37
N ARG A 458 -7.05 -5.64 -3.81
CA ARG A 458 -8.33 -5.64 -4.51
C ARG A 458 -9.40 -5.86 -3.46
N LEU A 459 -10.34 -4.92 -3.34
CA LEU A 459 -11.41 -5.01 -2.37
C LEU A 459 -12.67 -5.57 -3.05
N ASP A 460 -13.06 -6.77 -2.64
CA ASP A 460 -14.27 -7.44 -3.07
C ASP A 460 -15.53 -6.66 -2.65
N THR A 461 -16.59 -6.77 -3.45
CA THR A 461 -17.94 -6.30 -3.09
C THR A 461 -18.01 -4.87 -2.55
N ALA A 462 -17.15 -3.96 -3.02
CA ALA A 462 -17.07 -2.59 -2.51
C ALA A 462 -18.41 -1.84 -2.59
N LYS A 463 -19.27 -2.14 -3.59
CA LYS A 463 -20.60 -1.51 -3.69
C LYS A 463 -21.59 -1.87 -2.59
N HIS A 464 -21.31 -2.94 -1.85
CA HIS A 464 -22.11 -3.42 -0.73
C HIS A 464 -21.63 -2.86 0.61
N VAL A 465 -20.58 -2.04 0.61
CA VAL A 465 -20.05 -1.41 1.82
C VAL A 465 -20.29 0.10 1.75
N PRO A 466 -20.81 0.74 2.81
CA PRO A 466 -21.01 2.19 2.82
C PRO A 466 -19.72 2.97 2.51
N LEU A 467 -19.82 4.04 1.72
CA LEU A 467 -18.66 4.84 1.30
C LEU A 467 -17.83 5.41 2.47
N GLU A 468 -18.48 5.70 3.61
CA GLU A 468 -17.79 6.14 4.83
C GLU A 468 -16.90 5.05 5.41
N ALA A 469 -17.40 3.81 5.46
CA ALA A 469 -16.62 2.65 5.90
C ALA A 469 -15.46 2.37 4.94
N LEU A 470 -15.67 2.47 3.62
CA LEU A 470 -14.59 2.36 2.62
C LEU A 470 -13.50 3.42 2.79
N THR A 471 -13.88 4.65 3.16
CA THR A 471 -12.92 5.72 3.43
C THR A 471 -12.06 5.37 4.65
N GLN A 472 -12.68 4.85 5.72
CA GLN A 472 -11.96 4.38 6.91
C GLN A 472 -11.03 3.20 6.57
N PHE A 473 -11.49 2.27 5.73
CA PHE A 473 -10.67 1.16 5.25
C PHE A 473 -9.42 1.65 4.53
N GLN A 474 -9.57 2.52 3.54
CA GLN A 474 -8.47 3.08 2.76
C GLN A 474 -7.46 3.82 3.65
N GLU A 475 -7.93 4.60 4.63
CA GLU A 475 -7.08 5.33 5.57
C GLU A 475 -6.30 4.38 6.50
N ALA A 476 -6.90 3.26 6.91
CA ALA A 476 -6.31 2.29 7.82
C ALA A 476 -5.21 1.45 7.17
N VAL A 477 -5.46 0.91 5.96
CA VAL A 477 -4.53 -0.04 5.32
C VAL A 477 -3.28 0.62 4.76
N GLY A 478 -3.36 1.88 4.34
CA GLY A 478 -2.19 2.67 3.91
C GLY A 478 -1.47 2.16 2.65
N VAL A 479 -2.13 1.31 1.85
CA VAL A 479 -1.66 0.78 0.57
C VAL A 479 -2.68 1.09 -0.53
N PHE A 480 -2.30 0.91 -1.80
CA PHE A 480 -3.21 1.12 -2.92
C PHE A 480 -4.40 0.15 -2.85
N VAL A 481 -5.63 0.68 -2.94
CA VAL A 481 -6.86 -0.14 -2.98
C VAL A 481 -7.62 0.10 -4.27
N THR A 482 -7.94 -0.98 -4.98
CA THR A 482 -8.88 -0.97 -6.11
C THR A 482 -10.16 -1.71 -5.72
N GLY A 483 -11.27 -0.97 -5.62
CA GLY A 483 -12.55 -1.52 -5.18
C GLY A 483 -13.39 -2.08 -6.32
N GLU A 484 -14.05 -3.22 -6.07
CA GLU A 484 -15.02 -3.78 -6.99
C GLU A 484 -16.42 -3.18 -6.77
N ALA A 485 -16.76 -2.20 -7.61
CA ALA A 485 -18.14 -1.76 -7.78
C ALA A 485 -18.68 -2.31 -9.11
N LEU A 486 -19.28 -3.50 -9.07
CA LEU A 486 -19.84 -4.16 -10.26
C LEU A 486 -21.11 -3.43 -10.72
N ASP A 487 -20.92 -2.43 -11.57
CA ASP A 487 -21.96 -1.67 -12.28
C ASP A 487 -21.38 -1.08 -13.58
N GLY A 488 -22.22 -0.95 -14.62
CA GLY A 488 -21.81 -0.37 -15.91
C GLY A 488 -21.92 1.16 -15.99
N ASP A 489 -22.55 1.80 -15.00
CA ASP A 489 -22.69 3.25 -14.97
C ASP A 489 -21.44 3.94 -14.38
N SER A 490 -20.69 4.61 -15.25
CA SER A 490 -19.53 5.43 -14.86
C SER A 490 -19.84 6.48 -13.79
N ALA A 491 -21.05 7.04 -13.76
CA ALA A 491 -21.43 8.04 -12.75
C ALA A 491 -21.61 7.41 -11.37
N TYR A 492 -22.02 6.15 -11.31
CA TYR A 492 -22.12 5.38 -10.08
C TYR A 492 -20.73 4.93 -9.60
N VAL A 493 -19.96 4.28 -10.50
CA VAL A 493 -18.64 3.72 -10.16
C VAL A 493 -17.62 4.79 -9.81
N SER A 494 -17.69 5.98 -10.42
CA SER A 494 -16.81 7.11 -10.06
C SER A 494 -16.98 7.60 -8.63
N GLY A 495 -18.12 7.35 -7.98
CA GLY A 495 -18.35 7.68 -6.57
C GLY A 495 -17.45 6.90 -5.59
N TYR A 496 -16.90 5.76 -6.02
CA TYR A 496 -15.98 4.94 -5.22
C TYR A 496 -14.53 5.43 -5.33
N GLN A 497 -14.19 6.22 -6.35
CA GLN A 497 -12.89 6.89 -6.44
C GLN A 497 -12.91 8.17 -5.59
N GLY A 498 -12.02 8.23 -4.60
CA GLY A 498 -12.03 9.24 -3.54
C GLY A 498 -12.07 8.55 -2.17
N PRO A 499 -13.15 7.83 -1.82
CA PRO A 499 -13.15 6.89 -0.70
C PRO A 499 -12.06 5.82 -0.83
N LEU A 500 -11.85 5.31 -2.03
CA LEU A 500 -10.74 4.42 -2.40
C LEU A 500 -9.81 5.08 -3.43
N ASP A 501 -8.57 4.61 -3.54
CA ASP A 501 -7.61 5.06 -4.54
C ASP A 501 -8.09 4.79 -5.98
N SER A 502 -8.74 3.65 -6.20
CA SER A 502 -9.16 3.14 -7.51
C SER A 502 -10.46 2.34 -7.44
N ALA A 503 -11.05 2.11 -8.62
CA ALA A 503 -12.11 1.14 -8.83
C ALA A 503 -11.79 0.21 -10.02
N ILE A 504 -12.36 -0.99 -10.00
CA ILE A 504 -12.40 -1.90 -11.15
C ILE A 504 -13.27 -1.28 -12.25
N ASN A 505 -12.75 -1.18 -13.48
CA ASN A 505 -13.38 -0.43 -14.56
C ASN A 505 -14.45 -1.24 -15.31
N TYR A 506 -15.52 -1.63 -14.61
CA TYR A 506 -16.70 -2.22 -15.23
C TYR A 506 -17.38 -1.31 -16.29
N PRO A 507 -17.45 0.03 -16.12
CA PRO A 507 -18.01 0.91 -17.14
C PRO A 507 -17.34 0.78 -18.52
N LEU A 508 -16.01 0.65 -18.56
CA LEU A 508 -15.27 0.38 -19.80
C LEU A 508 -15.47 -1.04 -20.33
N TRP A 509 -15.55 -2.02 -19.43
CA TRP A 509 -15.58 -3.45 -19.78
C TRP A 509 -16.75 -3.81 -20.70
N TYR A 510 -17.98 -3.35 -20.40
CA TYR A 510 -19.16 -3.66 -21.21
C TYR A 510 -19.02 -3.24 -22.69
N PRO A 511 -18.74 -1.96 -23.03
CA PRO A 511 -18.54 -1.55 -24.41
C PRO A 511 -17.26 -2.11 -25.03
N LEU A 512 -16.21 -2.37 -24.23
CA LEU A 512 -14.97 -2.98 -24.70
C LEU A 512 -15.23 -4.37 -25.26
N ILE A 513 -15.83 -5.27 -24.47
CA ILE A 513 -16.11 -6.64 -24.91
C ILE A 513 -17.06 -6.61 -26.09
N LYS A 514 -18.12 -5.81 -26.04
CA LYS A 514 -19.06 -5.66 -27.17
C LYS A 514 -18.34 -5.22 -28.45
N ALA A 515 -17.42 -4.26 -28.39
CA ALA A 515 -16.70 -3.75 -29.56
C ALA A 515 -15.82 -4.84 -30.18
N PHE A 516 -14.98 -5.51 -29.39
CA PHE A 516 -14.08 -6.55 -29.90
C PHE A 516 -14.81 -7.82 -30.35
N MET A 517 -16.00 -8.09 -29.82
CA MET A 517 -16.86 -9.21 -30.22
C MET A 517 -17.75 -8.91 -31.44
N GLY A 518 -17.37 -7.91 -32.24
CA GLY A 518 -18.01 -7.56 -33.53
C GLY A 518 -19.02 -6.42 -33.45
N GLY A 519 -19.12 -5.71 -32.32
CA GLY A 519 -19.91 -4.48 -32.16
C GLY A 519 -19.18 -3.22 -32.65
N SER A 520 -19.82 -2.05 -32.60
CA SER A 520 -19.19 -0.78 -33.01
C SER A 520 -18.22 -0.26 -31.95
N PHE A 521 -17.11 0.35 -32.40
CA PHE A 521 -16.17 1.08 -31.55
C PHE A 521 -16.71 2.43 -31.05
N ASP A 522 -17.84 2.91 -31.56
CA ASP A 522 -18.40 4.22 -31.17
C ASP A 522 -18.82 4.24 -29.69
N GLU A 523 -19.41 3.15 -29.19
CA GLU A 523 -19.80 3.04 -27.77
C GLU A 523 -18.57 3.04 -26.86
N LEU A 524 -17.51 2.33 -27.25
CA LEU A 524 -16.24 2.33 -26.54
C LEU A 524 -15.59 3.72 -26.55
N SER A 525 -15.58 4.40 -27.70
CA SER A 525 -15.05 5.76 -27.83
C SER A 525 -15.82 6.77 -26.96
N ALA A 526 -17.13 6.63 -26.91
CA ALA A 526 -17.98 7.46 -26.07
C ALA A 526 -17.66 7.22 -24.59
N MET A 527 -17.52 5.95 -24.16
CA MET A 527 -17.20 5.62 -22.78
C MET A 527 -15.84 6.17 -22.33
N ILE A 528 -14.79 6.04 -23.16
CA ILE A 528 -13.47 6.63 -22.88
C ILE A 528 -13.58 8.15 -22.61
N SER A 529 -14.43 8.83 -23.38
CA SER A 529 -14.66 10.27 -23.22
C SER A 529 -15.45 10.59 -21.94
N THR A 530 -16.45 9.76 -21.62
CA THR A 530 -17.22 9.87 -20.37
C THR A 530 -16.34 9.67 -19.16
N GLU A 531 -15.53 8.61 -19.12
CA GLU A 531 -14.63 8.29 -18.00
C GLU A 531 -13.65 9.42 -17.71
N ALA A 532 -13.07 10.01 -18.76
CA ALA A 532 -12.15 11.15 -18.64
C ALA A 532 -12.77 12.37 -17.94
N THR A 533 -14.09 12.44 -17.82
CA THR A 533 -14.83 13.49 -17.11
C THR A 533 -15.47 13.02 -15.81
N ALA A 534 -15.84 11.75 -15.70
CA ALA A 534 -16.52 11.19 -14.54
C ALA A 534 -15.53 10.87 -13.40
N PHE A 535 -14.35 10.37 -13.73
CA PHE A 535 -13.34 9.97 -12.76
C PHE A 535 -12.33 11.09 -12.51
N SER A 536 -11.88 11.20 -11.27
CA SER A 536 -10.81 12.13 -10.87
C SER A 536 -9.44 11.72 -11.43
N ASP A 537 -9.21 10.42 -11.58
CA ASP A 537 -8.01 9.85 -12.20
C ASP A 537 -8.32 8.52 -12.91
N VAL A 538 -8.57 8.59 -14.22
CA VAL A 538 -8.77 7.40 -15.07
C VAL A 538 -7.54 6.50 -15.16
N ASN A 539 -6.34 6.98 -14.84
CA ASN A 539 -5.12 6.18 -14.95
C ASN A 539 -4.91 5.25 -13.76
N ALA A 540 -5.58 5.50 -12.63
CA ALA A 540 -5.57 4.61 -11.47
C ALA A 540 -6.52 3.41 -11.64
N LEU A 541 -7.55 3.52 -12.50
CA LEU A 541 -8.57 2.48 -12.69
C LEU A 541 -7.95 1.16 -13.18
N THR A 542 -8.48 0.05 -12.69
CA THR A 542 -8.02 -1.29 -13.09
C THR A 542 -8.90 -1.82 -14.22
N ASN A 543 -8.31 -1.99 -15.40
CA ASN A 543 -9.01 -2.48 -16.59
C ASN A 543 -8.76 -3.98 -16.78
N PHE A 544 -9.72 -4.69 -17.36
CA PHE A 544 -9.62 -6.13 -17.61
C PHE A 544 -10.42 -6.54 -18.85
N LEU A 545 -10.21 -7.77 -19.33
CA LEU A 545 -10.97 -8.39 -20.42
C LEU A 545 -11.94 -9.45 -19.87
N ASP A 546 -11.43 -10.31 -19.01
CA ASP A 546 -12.18 -11.30 -18.26
C ASP A 546 -11.63 -11.39 -16.83
N ASN A 547 -12.42 -12.02 -15.95
CA ASN A 547 -12.07 -12.28 -14.57
C ASN A 547 -12.83 -13.54 -14.11
N HIS A 548 -12.82 -13.84 -12.81
CA HIS A 548 -13.46 -15.04 -12.28
C HIS A 548 -15.00 -14.96 -12.19
N ASP A 549 -15.61 -13.78 -12.34
CA ASP A 549 -17.07 -13.60 -12.31
C ASP A 549 -17.69 -13.37 -13.70
N GLN A 550 -16.88 -12.89 -14.64
CA GLN A 550 -17.28 -12.65 -16.01
C GLN A 550 -16.80 -13.77 -16.94
N PRO A 551 -17.51 -14.01 -18.06
CA PRO A 551 -17.07 -15.04 -18.98
C PRO A 551 -15.70 -14.78 -19.57
N ARG A 552 -14.93 -15.86 -19.80
CA ARG A 552 -13.68 -15.79 -20.57
C ARG A 552 -13.98 -15.14 -21.91
N ILE A 553 -13.12 -14.24 -22.40
CA ILE A 553 -13.38 -13.57 -23.69
C ILE A 553 -13.53 -14.58 -24.83
N ALA A 554 -12.75 -15.67 -24.80
CA ALA A 554 -12.76 -16.72 -25.82
C ALA A 554 -14.07 -17.53 -25.82
N SER A 555 -14.87 -17.46 -24.75
CA SER A 555 -16.22 -18.05 -24.70
C SER A 555 -17.27 -17.17 -25.42
N VAL A 556 -16.95 -15.89 -25.67
CA VAL A 556 -17.86 -14.89 -26.22
C VAL A 556 -17.66 -14.77 -27.74
N ALA A 557 -18.76 -14.76 -28.50
CA ALA A 557 -18.83 -14.38 -29.93
C ALA A 557 -17.85 -15.05 -30.92
N GLY A 558 -17.45 -16.29 -30.66
CA GLY A 558 -16.73 -17.15 -31.60
C GLY A 558 -15.24 -17.24 -31.32
N ASP A 559 -14.69 -18.41 -31.60
CA ASP A 559 -13.31 -18.79 -31.31
C ASP A 559 -12.30 -18.04 -32.23
N ASP A 560 -12.02 -16.77 -31.93
CA ASP A 560 -11.16 -15.90 -32.75
C ASP A 560 -9.98 -15.24 -32.00
N GLU A 561 -8.79 -15.87 -32.09
CA GLU A 561 -7.55 -15.39 -31.46
C GLU A 561 -7.10 -14.00 -31.96
N VAL A 562 -7.47 -13.60 -33.18
CA VAL A 562 -7.10 -12.27 -33.71
C VAL A 562 -7.84 -11.19 -32.94
N ARG A 563 -9.09 -11.43 -32.55
CA ARG A 563 -9.85 -10.50 -31.69
C ARG A 563 -9.25 -10.44 -30.28
N ASP A 564 -8.85 -11.57 -29.72
CA ASP A 564 -8.20 -11.64 -28.40
C ASP A 564 -6.91 -10.80 -28.38
N LYS A 565 -6.05 -10.94 -29.41
CA LYS A 565 -4.84 -10.11 -29.57
C LYS A 565 -5.14 -8.61 -29.65
N ASN A 566 -6.19 -8.22 -30.36
CA ASN A 566 -6.58 -6.83 -30.47
C ASN A 566 -7.12 -6.27 -29.14
N ALA A 567 -7.94 -7.06 -28.43
CA ALA A 567 -8.51 -6.68 -27.14
C ALA A 567 -7.41 -6.46 -26.09
N VAL A 568 -6.44 -7.37 -25.99
CA VAL A 568 -5.31 -7.20 -25.06
C VAL A 568 -4.35 -6.08 -25.49
N THR A 569 -4.20 -5.84 -26.80
CA THR A 569 -3.45 -4.66 -27.29
C THR A 569 -4.11 -3.36 -26.83
N PHE A 570 -5.44 -3.26 -26.93
CA PHE A 570 -6.17 -2.10 -26.42
C PHE A 570 -6.02 -1.97 -24.90
N LEU A 571 -6.19 -3.07 -24.16
CA LEU A 571 -6.04 -3.10 -22.71
C LEU A 571 -4.68 -2.53 -22.26
N MET A 572 -3.60 -2.90 -22.94
CA MET A 572 -2.23 -2.49 -22.58
C MET A 572 -1.93 -1.00 -22.86
N PHE A 573 -2.67 -0.36 -23.77
CA PHE A 573 -2.37 1.01 -24.23
C PHE A 573 -3.48 2.05 -24.00
N THR A 574 -4.64 1.65 -23.49
CA THR A 574 -5.65 2.56 -22.97
C THR A 574 -5.21 3.19 -21.63
N SER A 575 -5.92 4.20 -21.11
CA SER A 575 -5.69 4.75 -19.75
C SER A 575 -6.07 3.73 -18.68
N GLY A 576 -5.30 3.64 -17.60
CA GLY A 576 -5.55 2.71 -16.48
C GLY A 576 -4.44 1.67 -16.31
N ILE A 577 -4.60 0.84 -15.28
CA ILE A 577 -3.74 -0.29 -14.93
C ILE A 577 -4.30 -1.54 -15.63
N PRO A 578 -3.55 -2.16 -16.56
CA PRO A 578 -4.01 -3.37 -17.23
C PRO A 578 -3.91 -4.58 -16.29
N MET A 579 -5.00 -5.35 -16.20
CA MET A 579 -5.08 -6.63 -15.52
C MET A 579 -5.43 -7.74 -16.51
N VAL A 580 -4.68 -8.84 -16.45
CA VAL A 580 -4.94 -10.07 -17.21
C VAL A 580 -5.22 -11.21 -16.23
N TYR A 581 -6.34 -11.91 -16.45
CA TYR A 581 -6.73 -13.06 -15.66
C TYR A 581 -6.09 -14.35 -16.20
N TYR A 582 -5.52 -15.15 -15.31
CA TYR A 582 -4.73 -16.33 -15.69
C TYR A 582 -5.49 -17.26 -16.64
N GLY A 583 -4.82 -17.82 -17.63
CA GLY A 583 -5.43 -18.68 -18.63
C GLY A 583 -5.90 -17.93 -19.88
N PHE A 584 -6.02 -16.58 -19.85
CA PHE A 584 -6.21 -15.78 -21.07
C PHE A 584 -5.09 -16.07 -22.08
N GLU A 585 -3.84 -16.09 -21.61
CA GLU A 585 -2.66 -16.37 -22.43
C GLU A 585 -2.60 -17.81 -22.98
N GLN A 586 -3.37 -18.71 -22.36
CA GLN A 586 -3.58 -20.10 -22.80
C GLN A 586 -4.91 -20.29 -23.53
N ARG A 587 -5.65 -19.18 -23.74
CA ARG A 587 -6.93 -19.13 -24.43
C ARG A 587 -7.99 -20.05 -23.83
N PHE A 588 -8.08 -20.05 -22.51
CA PHE A 588 -9.16 -20.67 -21.76
C PHE A 588 -10.52 -20.10 -22.17
N SER A 589 -11.54 -20.97 -22.24
CA SER A 589 -12.82 -20.69 -22.88
C SER A 589 -14.04 -21.08 -22.04
N GLY A 590 -13.84 -21.30 -20.73
CA GLY A 590 -14.92 -21.42 -19.77
C GLY A 590 -15.91 -20.26 -19.89
N ALA A 591 -17.21 -20.59 -19.86
CA ALA A 591 -18.27 -19.62 -20.02
C ALA A 591 -18.44 -18.81 -18.72
N ALA A 592 -19.50 -19.02 -17.96
CA ALA A 592 -19.67 -18.33 -16.67
C ALA A 592 -19.14 -19.17 -15.51
N ASP A 593 -19.11 -18.59 -14.32
CA ASP A 593 -18.89 -19.30 -13.06
C ASP A 593 -19.77 -20.58 -12.98
N PRO A 594 -19.19 -21.76 -12.68
CA PRO A 594 -17.80 -22.03 -12.28
C PRO A 594 -16.82 -22.39 -13.41
N ASP A 595 -17.28 -22.47 -14.66
CA ASP A 595 -16.49 -23.00 -15.79
C ASP A 595 -15.27 -22.14 -16.15
N ASN A 596 -15.27 -20.84 -15.82
CA ASN A 596 -14.17 -19.88 -16.05
C ASN A 596 -13.03 -19.94 -15.02
N ARG A 597 -12.99 -20.98 -14.17
CA ARG A 597 -11.98 -21.20 -13.12
C ARG A 597 -11.13 -22.44 -13.41
N GLU A 598 -10.77 -22.66 -14.67
CA GLU A 598 -10.02 -23.84 -15.11
C GLU A 598 -8.62 -23.92 -14.47
N THR A 599 -8.03 -25.11 -14.35
CA THR A 599 -6.71 -25.26 -13.74
C THR A 599 -5.58 -24.96 -14.74
N LEU A 600 -4.71 -23.98 -14.45
CA LEU A 600 -3.70 -23.52 -15.40
C LEU A 600 -2.66 -24.58 -15.73
N TRP A 601 -2.31 -25.45 -14.78
CA TRP A 601 -1.31 -26.49 -15.00
C TRP A 601 -1.67 -27.46 -16.13
N THR A 602 -2.95 -27.56 -16.52
CA THR A 602 -3.39 -28.35 -17.68
C THR A 602 -2.85 -27.82 -19.01
N SER A 603 -2.52 -26.52 -19.08
CA SER A 603 -1.85 -25.91 -20.24
C SER A 603 -0.37 -26.30 -20.36
N GLY A 604 0.22 -26.87 -19.30
CA GLY A 604 1.66 -27.10 -19.22
C GLY A 604 2.50 -25.84 -19.07
N TYR A 605 1.88 -24.67 -18.82
CA TYR A 605 2.56 -23.36 -18.78
C TYR A 605 3.31 -23.05 -20.08
N ASP A 606 2.69 -23.36 -21.22
CA ASP A 606 3.30 -23.18 -22.53
C ASP A 606 3.56 -21.69 -22.82
N THR A 607 4.83 -21.32 -22.91
CA THR A 607 5.27 -19.95 -23.22
C THR A 607 5.37 -19.68 -24.73
N THR A 608 5.01 -20.67 -25.56
CA THR A 608 5.07 -20.60 -27.02
C THR A 608 3.72 -20.26 -27.67
N THR A 609 2.65 -20.14 -26.87
CA THR A 609 1.35 -19.72 -27.38
C THR A 609 1.42 -18.31 -27.94
N ALA A 610 0.59 -18.05 -28.96
CA ALA A 610 0.57 -16.76 -29.63
C ALA A 610 0.20 -15.62 -28.67
N LEU A 611 -0.76 -15.84 -27.76
CA LEU A 611 -1.18 -14.83 -26.78
C LEU A 611 -0.10 -14.57 -25.71
N TYR A 612 0.60 -15.60 -25.22
CA TYR A 612 1.71 -15.40 -24.27
C TYR A 612 2.81 -14.53 -24.89
N GLN A 613 3.26 -14.86 -26.10
CA GLN A 613 4.30 -14.11 -26.80
C GLN A 613 3.84 -12.69 -27.16
N HIS A 614 2.57 -12.54 -27.53
CA HIS A 614 1.97 -11.24 -27.82
C HIS A 614 1.97 -10.35 -26.58
N ILE A 615 1.51 -10.84 -25.43
CA ILE A 615 1.51 -10.09 -24.16
C ILE A 615 2.95 -9.68 -23.76
N ALA A 616 3.91 -10.60 -23.87
CA ALA A 616 5.32 -10.29 -23.63
C ALA A 616 5.81 -9.15 -24.53
N LYS A 617 5.50 -9.20 -25.83
CA LYS A 617 5.84 -8.14 -26.78
C LYS A 617 5.17 -6.81 -26.46
N LEU A 618 3.91 -6.82 -26.02
CA LEU A 618 3.19 -5.60 -25.62
C LEU A 618 3.85 -4.93 -24.41
N HIS A 619 4.35 -5.70 -23.43
CA HIS A 619 5.11 -5.16 -22.31
C HIS A 619 6.44 -4.54 -22.74
N GLU A 620 7.17 -5.17 -23.67
CA GLU A 620 8.38 -4.56 -24.26
C GLU A 620 8.06 -3.21 -24.94
N ILE A 621 6.96 -3.16 -25.71
CA ILE A 621 6.51 -1.93 -26.38
C ILE A 621 6.10 -0.86 -25.36
N ARG A 622 5.40 -1.23 -24.28
CA ARG A 622 5.04 -0.33 -23.17
C ARG A 622 6.30 0.25 -22.50
N GLY A 623 7.36 -0.55 -22.38
CA GLY A 623 8.69 -0.11 -21.94
C GLY A 623 9.34 0.91 -22.90
N VAL A 624 9.29 0.66 -24.22
CA VAL A 624 9.78 1.62 -25.23
C VAL A 624 9.01 2.94 -25.16
N ALA A 625 7.68 2.88 -25.10
CA ALA A 625 6.82 4.07 -25.07
C ALA A 625 7.06 4.94 -23.83
N SER A 626 7.17 4.32 -22.66
CA SER A 626 7.44 5.03 -21.40
C SER A 626 8.83 5.65 -21.35
N ASN A 627 9.86 5.01 -21.92
CA ASN A 627 11.22 5.56 -21.99
C ASN A 627 11.32 6.84 -22.84
N VAL A 628 10.49 6.99 -23.86
CA VAL A 628 10.53 8.15 -24.77
C VAL A 628 9.94 9.41 -24.12
N THR A 629 8.89 9.27 -23.30
CA THR A 629 8.15 10.41 -22.70
C THR A 629 8.48 10.66 -21.23
N ASP A 630 9.33 9.83 -20.62
CA ASP A 630 9.44 9.61 -19.17
C ASP A 630 8.27 8.79 -18.59
N LYS A 631 8.59 7.88 -17.67
CA LYS A 631 7.67 6.83 -17.17
C LYS A 631 6.46 7.44 -16.46
N ALA A 632 6.71 8.34 -15.51
CA ALA A 632 5.66 8.98 -14.73
C ALA A 632 4.71 9.79 -15.62
N THR A 633 5.26 10.52 -16.60
CA THR A 633 4.49 11.34 -17.54
C THR A 633 3.64 10.48 -18.48
N TYR A 634 4.20 9.37 -18.98
CA TYR A 634 3.48 8.44 -19.85
C TYR A 634 2.27 7.84 -19.13
N PHE A 635 2.45 7.34 -17.91
CA PHE A 635 1.38 6.67 -17.16
C PHE A 635 0.37 7.63 -16.53
N SER A 636 0.70 8.91 -16.36
CA SER A 636 -0.27 9.95 -16.01
C SER A 636 -1.03 10.52 -17.21
N SER A 637 -0.68 10.15 -18.45
CA SER A 637 -1.29 10.67 -19.65
C SER A 637 -2.51 9.85 -20.06
N ASN A 638 -3.65 10.53 -20.20
CA ASN A 638 -4.86 9.93 -20.73
C ASN A 638 -4.70 9.56 -22.21
N VAL A 639 -5.33 8.47 -22.60
CA VAL A 639 -5.51 8.08 -23.99
C VAL A 639 -6.40 9.07 -24.73
N ALA A 640 -6.11 9.32 -26.00
CA ALA A 640 -6.96 10.09 -26.90
C ALA A 640 -7.42 9.20 -28.06
N VAL A 641 -8.73 9.18 -28.34
CA VAL A 641 -9.26 8.52 -29.54
C VAL A 641 -9.03 9.42 -30.75
N LEU A 642 -8.32 8.91 -31.76
CA LEU A 642 -8.02 9.62 -33.00
C LEU A 642 -9.11 9.42 -34.07
N GLY A 643 -9.83 8.30 -33.99
CA GLY A 643 -10.95 8.00 -34.86
C GLY A 643 -11.45 6.57 -34.70
N THR A 644 -12.69 6.34 -35.14
CA THR A 644 -13.34 5.02 -35.17
C THR A 644 -13.92 4.75 -36.55
N SER A 645 -14.10 3.48 -36.86
CA SER A 645 -14.95 2.97 -37.92
C SER A 645 -15.74 1.77 -37.38
N SER A 646 -16.55 1.12 -38.21
CA SER A 646 -17.22 -0.12 -37.82
C SER A 646 -16.26 -1.26 -37.50
N ALA A 647 -15.02 -1.20 -38.02
CA ALA A 647 -14.04 -2.28 -37.97
C ALA A 647 -12.77 -1.95 -37.17
N TYR A 648 -12.47 -0.66 -36.96
CA TYR A 648 -11.21 -0.20 -36.41
C TYR A 648 -11.38 0.95 -35.43
N MET A 649 -10.44 1.07 -34.50
CA MET A 649 -10.25 2.23 -33.63
C MET A 649 -8.77 2.59 -33.58
N ALA A 650 -8.45 3.87 -33.65
CA ALA A 650 -7.11 4.38 -33.39
C ALA A 650 -7.08 5.17 -32.09
N ILE A 651 -6.18 4.80 -31.19
CA ILE A 651 -5.93 5.49 -29.93
C ILE A 651 -4.48 5.97 -29.86
N LYS A 652 -4.27 7.09 -29.17
CA LYS A 652 -2.95 7.66 -28.91
C LYS A 652 -2.72 7.81 -27.42
N ARG A 653 -1.60 7.28 -26.93
CA ARG A 653 -1.11 7.50 -25.56
C ARG A 653 0.38 7.81 -25.61
N GLY A 654 0.80 8.96 -25.09
CA GLY A 654 2.21 9.38 -25.18
C GLY A 654 2.75 9.37 -26.63
N PRO A 655 3.87 8.69 -26.92
CA PRO A 655 4.51 8.71 -28.24
C PRO A 655 3.94 7.67 -29.22
N ILE A 656 3.02 6.82 -28.79
CA ILE A 656 2.49 5.72 -29.59
C ILE A 656 1.07 5.99 -30.10
N VAL A 657 0.76 5.44 -31.28
CA VAL A 657 -0.59 5.30 -31.81
C VAL A 657 -0.90 3.83 -32.03
N ALA A 658 -1.85 3.27 -31.29
CA ALA A 658 -2.32 1.91 -31.49
C ALA A 658 -3.57 1.92 -32.37
N VAL A 659 -3.56 1.12 -33.44
CA VAL A 659 -4.71 0.86 -34.31
C VAL A 659 -5.16 -0.56 -34.04
N VAL A 660 -6.35 -0.72 -33.47
CA VAL A 660 -6.96 -2.01 -33.11
C VAL A 660 -8.19 -2.26 -33.96
N SER A 661 -8.57 -3.53 -34.10
CA SER A 661 -9.70 -3.96 -34.92
C SER A 661 -10.56 -5.04 -34.24
N ASN A 662 -11.80 -5.19 -34.72
CA ASN A 662 -12.71 -6.28 -34.35
C ASN A 662 -13.00 -7.22 -35.55
N VAL A 663 -12.25 -7.07 -36.65
CA VAL A 663 -12.44 -7.82 -37.91
C VAL A 663 -12.32 -9.32 -37.67
N GLY A 664 -11.34 -9.70 -36.84
CA GLY A 664 -11.04 -11.11 -36.54
C GLY A 664 -10.27 -11.83 -37.65
N ALA A 665 -10.10 -13.13 -37.48
CA ALA A 665 -9.27 -13.99 -38.31
C ALA A 665 -9.73 -14.11 -39.77
N ALA A 666 -10.97 -13.72 -40.07
CA ALA A 666 -11.45 -13.59 -41.46
C ALA A 666 -10.66 -12.55 -42.26
N GLY A 667 -10.07 -11.57 -41.57
CA GLY A 667 -9.25 -10.52 -42.16
C GLY A 667 -10.03 -9.53 -43.03
N THR A 668 -9.33 -8.49 -43.46
CA THR A 668 -9.83 -7.49 -44.41
C THR A 668 -8.67 -6.97 -45.26
N SER A 669 -8.94 -6.46 -46.45
CA SER A 669 -7.98 -5.67 -47.24
C SER A 669 -7.91 -4.21 -46.80
N ASP A 670 -8.85 -3.77 -45.99
CA ASP A 670 -9.03 -2.36 -45.65
C ASP A 670 -8.05 -1.95 -44.56
N GLY A 671 -7.32 -0.86 -44.82
CA GLY A 671 -6.52 -0.17 -43.81
C GLY A 671 -7.36 0.81 -43.00
N PHE A 672 -6.68 1.59 -42.16
CA PHE A 672 -7.28 2.66 -41.38
C PHE A 672 -6.52 3.96 -41.56
N ASP A 673 -7.23 5.02 -41.93
CA ASP A 673 -6.65 6.36 -42.05
C ASP A 673 -6.60 7.03 -40.68
N VAL A 674 -5.40 7.11 -40.12
CA VAL A 674 -5.14 7.82 -38.87
C VAL A 674 -5.07 9.31 -39.16
N THR A 675 -5.82 10.09 -38.40
CA THR A 675 -5.77 11.57 -38.44
C THR A 675 -5.43 12.11 -37.05
N GLY A 676 -4.79 13.28 -36.99
CA GLY A 676 -4.53 13.93 -35.70
C GLY A 676 -3.56 13.19 -34.77
N SER A 677 -2.66 12.35 -35.32
CA SER A 677 -1.65 11.62 -34.53
C SER A 677 -0.70 12.53 -33.74
N LYS A 678 -0.65 13.83 -34.10
CA LYS A 678 0.28 14.83 -33.58
C LYS A 678 1.76 14.53 -33.89
N PHE A 679 2.06 13.55 -34.73
CA PHE A 679 3.37 13.44 -35.38
C PHE A 679 3.56 14.59 -36.37
N ALA A 680 4.80 14.98 -36.62
CA ALA A 680 5.11 16.07 -37.54
C ALA A 680 4.99 15.60 -38.99
N SER A 681 4.57 16.52 -39.88
CA SER A 681 4.54 16.25 -41.32
C SER A 681 5.96 15.95 -41.82
N GLY A 682 6.14 14.83 -42.51
CA GLY A 682 7.43 14.31 -42.96
C GLY A 682 8.05 13.26 -42.03
N ASP A 683 7.50 13.02 -40.82
CA ASP A 683 8.01 11.97 -39.93
C ASP A 683 7.85 10.59 -40.57
N SER A 684 8.86 9.74 -40.38
CA SER A 684 8.76 8.31 -40.66
C SER A 684 8.29 7.59 -39.40
N VAL A 685 7.21 6.82 -39.50
CA VAL A 685 6.70 5.97 -38.42
C VAL A 685 6.86 4.50 -38.77
N VAL A 686 7.04 3.66 -37.76
CA VAL A 686 7.22 2.21 -37.86
C VAL A 686 6.25 1.50 -36.93
N ASP A 687 5.74 0.34 -37.37
CA ASP A 687 4.96 -0.56 -36.53
C ASP A 687 5.88 -1.39 -35.63
N LEU A 688 5.66 -1.33 -34.31
CA LEU A 688 6.47 -2.02 -33.32
C LEU A 688 6.13 -3.51 -33.17
N LEU A 689 5.01 -3.97 -33.73
CA LEU A 689 4.65 -5.39 -33.71
C LEU A 689 5.44 -6.18 -34.76
N ASP A 690 5.54 -5.68 -36.00
CA ASP A 690 6.26 -6.35 -37.09
C ASP A 690 7.66 -5.78 -37.38
N CYS A 691 7.98 -4.59 -36.86
CA CYS A 691 9.24 -3.86 -37.07
C CYS A 691 9.63 -3.63 -38.55
N ALA A 692 8.72 -3.86 -39.49
CA ALA A 692 8.97 -3.86 -40.93
C ALA A 692 8.07 -2.88 -41.67
N THR A 693 6.82 -2.73 -41.23
CA THR A 693 5.87 -1.84 -41.86
C THR A 693 6.15 -0.40 -41.44
N THR A 694 6.30 0.48 -42.43
CA THR A 694 6.54 1.91 -42.22
C THR A 694 5.53 2.77 -42.96
N ALA A 695 5.23 3.95 -42.42
CA ALA A 695 4.45 4.98 -43.11
C ALA A 695 5.16 6.34 -43.03
N THR A 696 4.83 7.24 -43.94
CA THR A 696 5.26 8.65 -43.88
C THR A 696 4.06 9.49 -43.46
N VAL A 697 4.27 10.31 -42.43
CA VAL A 697 3.25 11.19 -41.88
C VAL A 697 3.06 12.39 -42.82
N GLY A 698 1.84 12.61 -43.25
CA GLY A 698 1.42 13.78 -44.02
C GLY A 698 1.00 14.95 -43.14
N ASP A 699 0.32 15.91 -43.76
CA ASP A 699 -0.12 17.12 -43.08
C ASP A 699 -1.09 16.82 -41.92
N SER A 700 -1.02 17.64 -40.87
CA SER A 700 -1.83 17.48 -39.65
C SER A 700 -1.66 16.12 -38.94
N GLY A 701 -0.54 15.44 -39.16
CA GLY A 701 -0.26 14.15 -38.54
C GLY A 701 -1.04 12.98 -39.14
N ALA A 702 -1.50 13.09 -40.38
CA ALA A 702 -2.28 12.04 -41.03
C ALA A 702 -1.38 10.96 -41.65
N PHE A 703 -1.75 9.68 -41.54
CA PHE A 703 -1.12 8.58 -42.27
C PHE A 703 -2.07 7.38 -42.39
N THR A 704 -1.87 6.54 -43.39
CA THR A 704 -2.65 5.31 -43.56
C THR A 704 -1.93 4.15 -42.88
N SER A 705 -2.60 3.53 -41.90
CA SER A 705 -2.21 2.24 -41.34
C SER A 705 -2.71 1.14 -42.28
N PRO A 706 -1.83 0.46 -43.04
CA PRO A 706 -2.28 -0.59 -43.96
C PRO A 706 -2.93 -1.75 -43.20
N SER A 707 -3.79 -2.51 -43.89
CA SER A 707 -4.36 -3.72 -43.31
C SER A 707 -3.29 -4.68 -42.77
N ASN A 708 -3.62 -5.37 -41.70
CA ASN A 708 -2.83 -6.46 -41.13
C ASN A 708 -3.68 -7.74 -40.93
N ASN A 709 -4.56 -8.05 -41.88
CA ASN A 709 -5.52 -9.17 -41.75
C ASN A 709 -6.34 -9.12 -40.44
N GLY A 710 -6.69 -7.91 -40.00
CA GLY A 710 -7.43 -7.69 -38.76
C GLY A 710 -6.57 -7.64 -37.49
N GLU A 711 -5.26 -7.91 -37.53
CA GLU A 711 -4.38 -7.71 -36.37
C GLU A 711 -4.12 -6.23 -36.09
N ALA A 712 -3.78 -5.92 -34.83
CA ALA A 712 -3.44 -4.58 -34.41
C ALA A 712 -2.12 -4.10 -35.04
N ARG A 713 -1.89 -2.78 -35.00
CA ARG A 713 -0.60 -2.14 -35.31
C ARG A 713 -0.29 -1.07 -34.27
N ILE A 714 0.98 -0.94 -33.87
CA ILE A 714 1.42 0.05 -32.88
C ILE A 714 2.50 0.92 -33.47
N TRP A 715 2.12 2.15 -33.82
CA TRP A 715 2.97 3.10 -34.51
C TRP A 715 3.74 3.98 -33.55
N ILE A 716 5.03 4.18 -33.84
CA ILE A 716 5.89 5.17 -33.20
C ILE A 716 6.77 5.84 -34.26
N GLN A 717 7.29 7.04 -33.98
CA GLN A 717 8.34 7.65 -34.81
C GLN A 717 9.55 6.71 -34.90
N ALA A 718 10.08 6.49 -36.10
CA ALA A 718 11.12 5.50 -36.37
C ALA A 718 12.43 5.74 -35.61
N GLU A 719 12.72 7.00 -35.25
CA GLU A 719 13.85 7.37 -34.39
C GLU A 719 13.69 6.91 -32.92
N ASN A 720 12.45 6.70 -32.49
CA ASN A 720 12.07 6.36 -31.12
C ASN A 720 11.79 4.86 -30.93
N LYS A 721 12.01 4.02 -31.95
CA LYS A 721 11.73 2.57 -31.92
C LYS A 721 12.58 1.76 -30.92
N GLY A 722 13.59 2.39 -30.31
CA GLY A 722 14.49 1.75 -29.35
C GLY A 722 15.25 0.55 -29.96
N SER A 723 15.70 -0.37 -29.09
CA SER A 723 16.35 -1.62 -29.50
C SER A 723 15.37 -2.70 -29.99
N LEU A 724 14.05 -2.46 -29.86
CA LEU A 724 13.02 -3.45 -30.16
C LEU A 724 12.97 -3.84 -31.64
N CYS A 725 13.27 -2.88 -32.50
CA CYS A 725 13.26 -3.00 -33.97
C CYS A 725 14.62 -2.61 -34.57
N ALA A 726 15.72 -2.89 -33.85
CA ALA A 726 17.09 -2.55 -34.24
C ALA A 726 17.72 -3.54 -35.22
#